data_AF-A0A3M0Z6C1-F1
#
_entry.id   AF-A0A3M0Z6C1-F1
#
_cell.length_a   1.000
_cell.length_b   1.000
_cell.length_c   1.000
_cell.angle_alpha   90.00
_cell.angle_beta   90.00
_cell.angle_gamma   90.00
#
_symmetry.space_group_name_H-M   'P 1'
#
loop_
_entity.id
_entity.type
_entity.pdbx_description
1 polymer ?
#
loop_
_entity_poly.entity_id
_entity_poly.type
_entity_poly.pdbx_seq_one_letter_code
_entity_poly.pdbx_strand_id
1 'polypeptide(L)'
;PEYILLDWHRPRSIRGCIFLIGAFEGGAGKIIIQRHTGNGAPDETDDCQWQTITTITPYHPWRPPLCWETVADFGKDVTTRALRFVFPAGLPKSQSGRGEVSAPGEISLGEILVLQDLHRKPVPAAIRRRRDLPEGVVPITFHMPQAGKASIRIVDSNGQIIKNLVNGQSFSAGKQTVWWDLSTIDDYFPPFALPAHPHYRKGALSVGGPVKIAHPGNYRWEGIWHPEFKLEYLYSYYPLKKHNLAWITADTTGGWLGDHSPPRTIVRVNDKMWVGTFCEAGHAILESDLDMKKLWGSNRLWLACPRVLAAANGKVYYLEQGGWARKIVMIEIDTRTKRARRLLARDKRKDEPLDIQGLAVVGERAFYSNRAANQVVVLDISANLKARPHGFSWKTVYKVLDHEKMTVIKTLNIPSPGRIRPYDSEHLALISGKQVLLLDLNTYRTRPLIRGLTNPGGLAIDEHKNIYVGEMAPIHQVKVFSPRGKLLRTIGKRGPHKIGVFDPDNLESPAGVEVDANGNVWVCEFNQELKRTSVWNRQGKCINQVLGPTVYGGGGDIDPHNENRFFYKGKEFLRDPKTGKIRLVKIIWRSDNPAYDLFFEKAAHNFGGAAPAYPFYHNGKLFFTSWQGWAAAHNIMIWLYDRDHVRPVAAIGTIPDWLRQRVEGRSGDPKFGKKVASARIKRIDFTWGGAPAKGVKRDNFAVRITGELIVPTTGRYTLFTDSDDGVRLLLDNKPVITNWTDHGTTEDKAEIDLSAGSHKLRIDFYDKIGGARLRLKWQGPGIPKQTVPASALRNLRIDYYNPGFDTAICSWTDRNEDGRVQKEEVEFATILFNGEPWNRCGAGWQFRMNANFETAVTTTSYNNVGIAFIRPKGFTSHGYPIFKLPREFKRPPYPYLKHSADAVFTDRKGNAIALLEYIISMNPDGRVNWRYKNRWPGLHAGHHTSARGDEPGVVIAPTRFFGSGIANDTIGEVFCIGSNLGTTYLFTADGFFVDRVFQDTRVGLSWHMNRPPTPEILARMSLGDEHFGGTLNYVRGNDGRYHFRYVVGKTHCSVIELHGLENIQKLPGGSITVTAADLARAEKLRQLRARKKMQRKEYTIARARKIVIDGKDDEWPTERIDGFALAY
;
A
#
# COMPACT_ATOMS: atom_id res chain seq x y z
N PRO A 1 -41.15 -20.12 4.25
CA PRO A 1 -39.75 -20.14 4.72
C PRO A 1 -39.09 -21.45 4.30
N GLU A 2 -37.96 -21.41 3.58
CA GLU A 2 -37.14 -22.61 3.48
C GLU A 2 -36.63 -22.95 4.88
N TYR A 3 -36.77 -24.22 5.26
CA TYR A 3 -36.22 -24.74 6.51
C TYR A 3 -35.42 -25.99 6.21
N ILE A 4 -34.37 -26.19 6.99
CA ILE A 4 -33.65 -27.47 7.04
C ILE A 4 -34.06 -28.15 8.34
N LEU A 5 -34.47 -29.41 8.23
CA LEU A 5 -34.78 -30.26 9.37
C LEU A 5 -33.64 -31.24 9.59
N LEU A 6 -33.10 -31.26 10.80
CA LEU A 6 -32.24 -32.33 11.29
C LEU A 6 -33.03 -33.14 12.31
N ASP A 7 -33.49 -34.33 11.93
CA ASP A 7 -34.20 -35.27 12.81
C ASP A 7 -33.27 -36.42 13.23
N TRP A 8 -33.45 -36.89 14.47
CA TRP A 8 -32.78 -38.04 15.03
C TRP A 8 -33.82 -39.09 15.49
N HIS A 9 -33.51 -40.38 15.32
CA HIS A 9 -34.40 -41.45 15.82
C HIS A 9 -34.68 -41.41 17.32
N ARG A 10 -33.82 -40.74 18.12
CA ARG A 10 -33.96 -40.54 19.57
C ARG A 10 -33.40 -39.16 19.95
N PRO A 11 -33.92 -38.50 21.02
CA PRO A 11 -33.41 -37.20 21.48
C PRO A 11 -31.88 -37.18 21.69
N ARG A 12 -31.23 -36.11 21.22
CA ARG A 12 -29.79 -35.86 21.36
C ARG A 12 -29.55 -34.59 22.16
N SER A 13 -28.52 -34.60 23.01
CA SER A 13 -28.01 -33.38 23.66
C SER A 13 -27.06 -32.64 22.71
N ILE A 14 -27.37 -31.38 22.43
CA ILE A 14 -26.69 -30.53 21.45
C ILE A 14 -26.28 -29.20 22.10
N ARG A 15 -25.03 -28.79 21.89
CA ARG A 15 -24.47 -27.55 22.45
C ARG A 15 -24.52 -26.37 21.47
N GLY A 16 -24.54 -26.65 20.17
CA GLY A 16 -24.54 -25.64 19.12
C GLY A 16 -24.48 -26.22 17.71
N CYS A 17 -24.26 -25.37 16.70
CA CYS A 17 -24.09 -25.76 15.30
C CYS A 17 -23.00 -24.93 14.63
N ILE A 18 -22.36 -25.45 13.60
CA ILE A 18 -21.49 -24.75 12.66
C ILE A 18 -22.13 -24.82 11.28
N PHE A 19 -22.08 -23.72 10.55
CA PHE A 19 -22.58 -23.56 9.19
C PHE A 19 -21.40 -23.30 8.28
N LEU A 20 -21.20 -24.12 7.25
CA LEU A 20 -20.32 -23.81 6.14
C LEU A 20 -21.14 -23.13 5.05
N ILE A 21 -20.77 -21.92 4.67
CA ILE A 21 -21.51 -21.08 3.73
C ILE A 21 -20.67 -20.91 2.46
N GLY A 22 -21.27 -21.20 1.30
CA GLY A 22 -20.60 -21.13 0.00
C GLY A 22 -20.39 -19.69 -0.48
N ALA A 23 -19.32 -19.44 -1.24
CA ALA A 23 -18.90 -18.08 -1.59
C ALA A 23 -19.41 -17.52 -2.92
N PHE A 24 -20.23 -18.28 -3.65
CA PHE A 24 -20.66 -17.91 -5.00
C PHE A 24 -22.13 -17.54 -5.12
N GLU A 25 -22.96 -17.77 -4.09
CA GLU A 25 -24.40 -17.49 -4.06
C GLU A 25 -24.82 -16.97 -2.67
N GLY A 26 -25.96 -16.27 -2.57
CA GLY A 26 -26.31 -15.45 -1.41
C GLY A 26 -26.52 -16.22 -0.10
N GLY A 27 -25.61 -16.10 0.87
CA GLY A 27 -25.74 -16.74 2.19
C GLY A 27 -26.92 -16.22 3.03
N ALA A 28 -27.22 -16.90 4.15
CA ALA A 28 -28.32 -16.54 5.06
C ALA A 28 -28.01 -15.28 5.89
N GLY A 29 -28.93 -14.32 5.97
CA GLY A 29 -28.78 -13.10 6.77
C GLY A 29 -29.24 -13.27 8.21
N LYS A 30 -30.15 -14.21 8.41
CA LYS A 30 -30.64 -14.62 9.71
C LYS A 30 -30.97 -16.10 9.64
N ILE A 31 -30.51 -16.86 10.62
CA ILE A 31 -30.86 -18.27 10.81
C ILE A 31 -31.51 -18.38 12.19
N ILE A 32 -32.79 -18.78 12.22
CA ILE A 32 -33.50 -19.11 13.46
C ILE A 32 -33.35 -20.61 13.67
N ILE A 33 -32.81 -21.00 14.82
CA ILE A 33 -32.61 -22.41 15.17
C ILE A 33 -33.65 -22.77 16.23
N GLN A 34 -34.46 -23.78 15.95
CA GLN A 34 -35.56 -24.24 16.81
C GLN A 34 -35.37 -25.70 17.18
N ARG A 35 -35.79 -26.09 18.38
CA ARG A 35 -35.88 -27.49 18.81
C ARG A 35 -37.31 -28.00 18.70
N HIS A 36 -37.45 -29.28 18.39
CA HIS A 36 -38.70 -29.99 18.58
C HIS A 36 -38.96 -30.23 20.07
N THR A 37 -40.22 -30.07 20.50
CA THR A 37 -40.65 -30.16 21.90
C THR A 37 -41.49 -31.41 22.20
N GLY A 38 -41.93 -32.12 21.16
CA GLY A 38 -42.71 -33.34 21.28
C GLY A 38 -41.87 -34.61 21.47
N ASN A 39 -42.54 -35.71 21.81
CA ASN A 39 -41.91 -37.02 21.99
C ASN A 39 -42.01 -37.92 20.74
N GLY A 40 -42.89 -37.59 19.79
CA GLY A 40 -43.11 -38.30 18.52
C GLY A 40 -42.19 -37.84 17.39
N ALA A 41 -42.44 -38.32 16.16
CA ALA A 41 -41.76 -37.79 14.97
C ALA A 41 -42.07 -36.30 14.81
N PRO A 42 -41.09 -35.46 14.41
CA PRO A 42 -41.33 -34.04 14.19
C PRO A 42 -42.27 -33.83 13.01
N ASP A 43 -43.35 -33.08 13.21
CA ASP A 43 -44.14 -32.51 12.13
C ASP A 43 -43.60 -31.10 11.83
N GLU A 44 -43.01 -30.93 10.64
CA GLU A 44 -42.43 -29.67 10.21
C GLU A 44 -43.46 -28.55 9.96
N THR A 45 -44.74 -28.91 9.78
CA THR A 45 -45.86 -28.00 9.50
C THR A 45 -46.60 -27.53 10.75
N ASP A 46 -46.49 -28.25 11.87
CA ASP A 46 -47.09 -27.88 13.16
C ASP A 46 -46.15 -27.01 14.01
N ASP A 47 -46.28 -25.69 13.88
CA ASP A 47 -45.47 -24.71 14.61
C ASP A 47 -45.57 -24.82 16.14
N CYS A 48 -46.62 -25.45 16.69
CA CYS A 48 -46.77 -25.65 18.13
C CYS A 48 -45.72 -26.61 18.70
N GLN A 49 -45.11 -27.46 17.85
CA GLN A 49 -44.09 -28.41 18.26
C GLN A 49 -42.68 -27.82 18.30
N TRP A 50 -42.48 -26.57 17.86
CA TRP A 50 -41.15 -25.97 17.67
C TRP A 50 -40.87 -24.81 18.63
N GLN A 51 -39.75 -24.88 19.35
CA GLN A 51 -39.30 -23.83 20.25
C GLN A 51 -37.97 -23.24 19.78
N THR A 52 -37.91 -21.92 19.58
CA THR A 52 -36.65 -21.22 19.23
C THR A 52 -35.60 -21.34 20.33
N ILE A 53 -34.42 -21.87 19.97
CA ILE A 53 -33.24 -21.98 20.83
C ILE A 53 -32.41 -20.71 20.74
N THR A 54 -32.07 -20.31 19.51
CA THR A 54 -31.21 -19.15 19.24
C THR A 54 -31.47 -18.60 17.84
N THR A 55 -30.95 -17.41 17.58
CA THR A 55 -30.92 -16.78 16.27
C THR A 55 -29.52 -16.27 16.02
N ILE A 56 -28.96 -16.57 14.85
CA ILE A 56 -27.65 -16.08 14.44
C ILE A 56 -27.70 -15.26 13.16
N THR A 57 -26.75 -14.35 13.04
CA THR A 57 -26.42 -13.63 11.81
C THR A 57 -25.02 -14.06 11.37
N PRO A 58 -24.89 -14.84 10.28
CA PRO A 58 -23.59 -15.29 9.80
C PRO A 58 -22.62 -14.16 9.46
N TYR A 59 -21.34 -14.35 9.80
CA TYR A 59 -20.27 -13.41 9.46
C TYR A 59 -19.86 -13.57 7.99
N HIS A 60 -19.56 -12.48 7.28
CA HIS A 60 -19.13 -12.50 5.88
C HIS A 60 -17.75 -11.82 5.71
N PRO A 61 -16.69 -12.55 5.35
CA PRO A 61 -15.36 -11.96 5.15
C PRO A 61 -15.28 -11.13 3.85
N TRP A 62 -14.43 -10.09 3.83
CA TRP A 62 -14.31 -9.14 2.71
C TRP A 62 -13.72 -9.74 1.42
N ARG A 63 -13.03 -10.89 1.53
CA ARG A 63 -12.62 -11.77 0.42
C ARG A 63 -12.76 -13.23 0.88
N PRO A 64 -13.95 -13.84 0.76
CA PRO A 64 -14.14 -15.19 1.23
C PRO A 64 -13.24 -16.16 0.44
N PRO A 65 -12.74 -17.24 1.07
CA PRO A 65 -12.38 -18.47 0.36
C PRO A 65 -13.60 -18.99 -0.42
N LEU A 66 -13.49 -20.08 -1.18
CA LEU A 66 -14.65 -20.72 -1.83
C LEU A 66 -15.81 -21.06 -0.85
N CYS A 67 -15.52 -21.18 0.46
CA CYS A 67 -16.46 -21.37 1.58
C CYS A 67 -15.95 -20.68 2.86
N TRP A 68 -16.83 -20.40 3.83
CA TRP A 68 -16.46 -19.94 5.18
C TRP A 68 -17.40 -20.48 6.26
N GLU A 69 -16.96 -20.50 7.52
CA GLU A 69 -17.69 -21.03 8.66
C GLU A 69 -18.42 -19.94 9.49
N THR A 70 -19.55 -20.30 10.10
CA THR A 70 -20.27 -19.53 11.11
C THR A 70 -20.70 -20.47 12.23
N VAL A 71 -20.64 -20.04 13.50
CA VAL A 71 -20.98 -20.88 14.65
C VAL A 71 -22.18 -20.30 15.39
N ALA A 72 -23.16 -21.16 15.71
CA ALA A 72 -24.24 -20.90 16.65
C ALA A 72 -24.02 -21.71 17.94
N ASP A 73 -23.49 -21.07 18.98
CA ASP A 73 -23.44 -21.63 20.33
C ASP A 73 -24.78 -21.35 21.04
N PHE A 74 -25.41 -22.37 21.63
CA PHE A 74 -26.71 -22.24 22.30
C PHE A 74 -26.62 -21.70 23.75
N GLY A 75 -25.41 -21.45 24.27
CA GLY A 75 -25.14 -21.12 25.69
C GLY A 75 -25.39 -22.25 26.71
N LYS A 76 -26.14 -23.29 26.34
CA LYS A 76 -26.42 -24.48 27.14
C LYS A 76 -26.60 -25.72 26.25
N ASP A 77 -26.62 -26.89 26.87
CA ASP A 77 -27.06 -28.12 26.23
C ASP A 77 -28.57 -28.07 25.98
N VAL A 78 -28.98 -28.47 24.78
CA VAL A 78 -30.37 -28.60 24.37
C VAL A 78 -30.62 -30.05 23.98
N THR A 79 -31.44 -30.75 24.77
CA THR A 79 -31.93 -32.08 24.42
C THR A 79 -33.15 -31.96 23.51
N THR A 80 -33.07 -32.53 22.32
CA THR A 80 -34.16 -32.50 21.33
C THR A 80 -34.08 -33.67 20.37
N ARG A 81 -35.23 -34.13 19.86
CA ARG A 81 -35.31 -35.13 18.78
C ARG A 81 -35.03 -34.52 17.41
N ALA A 82 -35.29 -33.23 17.22
CA ALA A 82 -35.00 -32.55 15.97
C ALA A 82 -34.62 -31.07 16.15
N LEU A 83 -33.86 -30.55 15.19
CA LEU A 83 -33.61 -29.12 15.01
C LEU A 83 -34.21 -28.65 13.69
N ARG A 84 -34.96 -27.55 13.74
CA ARG A 84 -35.47 -26.84 12.55
C ARG A 84 -34.70 -25.54 12.40
N PHE A 85 -34.02 -25.40 11.27
CA PHE A 85 -33.28 -24.20 10.88
C PHE A 85 -34.15 -23.42 9.92
N VAL A 86 -34.75 -22.34 10.40
CA VAL A 86 -35.62 -21.48 9.60
C VAL A 86 -34.78 -20.32 9.06
N PHE A 87 -34.87 -20.10 7.75
CA PHE A 87 -34.18 -19.00 7.08
C PHE A 87 -35.19 -17.90 6.74
N PRO A 88 -35.57 -17.04 7.70
CA PRO A 88 -36.61 -16.02 7.47
C PRO A 88 -36.16 -14.93 6.49
N ALA A 89 -34.84 -14.77 6.29
CA ALA A 89 -34.27 -13.77 5.39
C ALA A 89 -32.86 -14.18 4.94
N GLY A 90 -32.56 -14.00 3.65
CA GLY A 90 -31.18 -14.02 3.16
C GLY A 90 -30.38 -12.78 3.61
N LEU A 91 -29.10 -12.73 3.25
CA LEU A 91 -28.19 -11.68 3.69
C LEU A 91 -28.70 -10.28 3.28
N PRO A 92 -28.90 -9.34 4.23
CA PRO A 92 -29.22 -7.97 3.88
C PRO A 92 -28.00 -7.31 3.22
N LYS A 93 -28.27 -6.38 2.31
CA LYS A 93 -27.24 -5.72 1.47
C LYS A 93 -26.10 -5.05 2.25
N SER A 94 -26.35 -4.66 3.51
CA SER A 94 -25.36 -4.08 4.42
C SER A 94 -24.37 -5.09 5.00
N GLN A 95 -24.65 -6.39 4.89
CA GLN A 95 -23.87 -7.49 5.49
C GLN A 95 -23.23 -8.42 4.46
N SER A 96 -23.49 -8.25 3.15
CA SER A 96 -22.83 -9.03 2.09
C SER A 96 -21.62 -8.29 1.51
N GLY A 97 -20.43 -8.90 1.59
CA GLY A 97 -19.18 -8.30 1.11
C GLY A 97 -19.09 -8.11 -0.41
N ARG A 98 -20.08 -8.60 -1.17
CA ARG A 98 -20.22 -8.44 -2.63
C ARG A 98 -21.57 -7.87 -3.09
N GLY A 99 -22.47 -7.51 -2.17
CA GLY A 99 -23.76 -6.88 -2.50
C GLY A 99 -24.82 -7.80 -3.11
N GLU A 100 -24.72 -9.11 -2.94
CA GLU A 100 -25.78 -10.07 -3.28
C GLU A 100 -26.77 -10.19 -2.13
N VAL A 101 -28.06 -10.22 -2.46
CA VAL A 101 -29.17 -10.47 -1.53
C VAL A 101 -29.78 -11.78 -2.00
N SER A 102 -29.93 -12.75 -1.11
CA SER A 102 -30.75 -13.95 -1.35
C SER A 102 -32.15 -13.71 -0.80
N ALA A 103 -33.18 -14.08 -1.57
CA ALA A 103 -34.48 -14.37 -0.97
C ALA A 103 -34.33 -15.65 -0.11
N PRO A 104 -35.22 -15.91 0.86
CA PRO A 104 -35.25 -17.18 1.59
C PRO A 104 -35.19 -18.44 0.71
N GLY A 105 -35.52 -18.32 -0.59
CA GLY A 105 -35.54 -19.39 -1.60
C GLY A 105 -34.26 -19.60 -2.44
N GLU A 106 -33.19 -18.85 -2.18
CA GLU A 106 -31.95 -18.86 -2.99
C GLU A 106 -30.69 -18.91 -2.11
N ILE A 107 -30.76 -19.63 -0.97
CA ILE A 107 -29.70 -19.66 0.03
C ILE A 107 -28.78 -20.86 -0.20
N SER A 108 -27.54 -20.59 -0.59
CA SER A 108 -26.54 -21.65 -0.78
C SER A 108 -25.79 -21.92 0.52
N LEU A 109 -26.23 -22.97 1.21
CA LEU A 109 -25.57 -23.52 2.38
C LEU A 109 -24.70 -24.70 1.96
N GLY A 110 -23.45 -24.72 2.41
CA GLY A 110 -22.53 -25.83 2.19
C GLY A 110 -22.87 -27.02 3.09
N GLU A 111 -22.67 -26.88 4.40
CA GLU A 111 -22.95 -27.95 5.37
C GLU A 111 -23.42 -27.38 6.72
N ILE A 112 -24.26 -28.13 7.44
CA ILE A 112 -24.55 -27.90 8.87
C ILE A 112 -23.88 -29.01 9.68
N LEU A 113 -22.98 -28.62 10.59
CA LEU A 113 -22.37 -29.51 11.55
C LEU A 113 -22.95 -29.23 12.93
N VAL A 114 -23.48 -30.23 13.61
CA VAL A 114 -24.05 -30.07 14.96
C VAL A 114 -22.98 -30.36 16.01
N LEU A 115 -22.76 -29.40 16.91
CA LEU A 115 -21.83 -29.55 18.04
C LEU A 115 -22.49 -30.36 19.14
N GLN A 116 -21.97 -31.56 19.37
CA GLN A 116 -22.31 -32.35 20.53
C GLN A 116 -21.33 -32.06 21.67
N ASP A 117 -21.84 -31.82 22.87
CA ASP A 117 -20.97 -31.76 24.04
C ASP A 117 -20.35 -33.13 24.32
N LEU A 118 -19.02 -33.18 24.27
CA LEU A 118 -18.23 -34.37 24.57
C LEU A 118 -17.82 -34.41 26.05
N HIS A 119 -18.00 -33.35 26.84
CA HIS A 119 -17.65 -33.32 28.26
C HIS A 119 -18.46 -34.30 29.11
N ARG A 120 -19.71 -34.59 28.71
CA ARG A 120 -20.60 -35.54 29.41
C ARG A 120 -20.56 -36.96 28.85
N LYS A 121 -19.93 -37.18 27.70
CA LYS A 121 -19.58 -38.54 27.29
C LYS A 121 -18.37 -38.96 28.11
N PRO A 122 -18.34 -40.17 28.70
CA PRO A 122 -17.08 -40.67 29.22
C PRO A 122 -16.07 -40.54 28.09
N VAL A 123 -14.95 -39.87 28.36
CA VAL A 123 -13.76 -39.97 27.53
C VAL A 123 -13.60 -41.47 27.25
N PRO A 124 -13.50 -41.93 25.99
CA PRO A 124 -13.24 -43.33 25.72
C PRO A 124 -12.13 -43.78 26.65
N ALA A 125 -12.34 -44.87 27.39
CA ALA A 125 -11.45 -45.30 28.48
C ALA A 125 -9.99 -45.58 28.03
N ALA A 126 -9.66 -45.41 26.75
CA ALA A 126 -8.36 -45.02 26.27
C ALA A 126 -8.58 -44.00 25.13
N ILE A 127 -8.11 -42.75 25.21
CA ILE A 127 -6.72 -42.38 24.94
C ILE A 127 -6.25 -41.30 25.95
N ARG A 128 -6.15 -41.64 27.23
CA ARG A 128 -5.03 -41.13 28.03
C ARG A 128 -3.93 -42.17 27.94
N ARG A 129 -3.13 -42.11 26.88
CA ARG A 129 -1.75 -42.57 27.07
C ARG A 129 -1.16 -41.64 28.12
N ARG A 130 -0.83 -42.18 29.30
CA ARG A 130 0.39 -41.72 29.97
C ARG A 130 1.44 -41.73 28.86
N ARG A 131 1.84 -40.55 28.40
CA ARG A 131 3.01 -40.46 27.56
C ARG A 131 4.16 -40.80 28.50
N ASP A 132 4.66 -42.02 28.40
CA ASP A 132 6.09 -42.18 28.40
C ASP A 132 6.65 -41.07 27.50
N LEU A 133 7.73 -40.41 27.94
CA LEU A 133 8.43 -39.38 27.15
C LEU A 133 8.37 -39.78 25.67
N PRO A 134 7.82 -38.94 24.76
CA PRO A 134 7.78 -39.32 23.36
C PRO A 134 9.20 -39.70 22.94
N GLU A 135 9.40 -40.95 22.53
CA GLU A 135 10.73 -41.42 22.17
C GLU A 135 11.26 -40.48 21.06
N GLY A 136 12.38 -39.80 21.32
CA GLY A 136 13.02 -38.90 20.34
C GLY A 136 12.75 -37.41 20.49
N VAL A 137 12.31 -36.93 21.67
CA VAL A 137 12.30 -35.50 22.00
C VAL A 137 12.89 -35.24 23.38
N VAL A 138 13.51 -34.07 23.55
CA VAL A 138 14.06 -33.60 24.83
C VAL A 138 13.03 -32.70 25.53
N PRO A 139 12.62 -33.02 26.77
CA PRO A 139 11.65 -32.21 27.51
C PRO A 139 12.29 -30.94 28.07
N ILE A 140 11.56 -29.85 28.02
CA ILE A 140 11.92 -28.56 28.63
C ILE A 140 10.80 -28.19 29.57
N THR A 141 11.11 -28.14 30.85
CA THR A 141 10.14 -27.89 31.91
C THR A 141 10.39 -26.52 32.51
N PHE A 142 9.32 -25.76 32.68
CA PHE A 142 9.36 -24.41 33.24
C PHE A 142 8.10 -24.16 34.07
N HIS A 143 8.15 -23.14 34.92
CA HIS A 143 7.02 -22.74 35.75
C HIS A 143 6.43 -21.43 35.23
N MET A 144 5.12 -21.43 34.99
CA MET A 144 4.35 -20.26 34.61
C MET A 144 3.78 -19.60 35.87
N PRO A 145 4.18 -18.36 36.23
CA PRO A 145 3.67 -17.69 37.43
C PRO A 145 2.15 -17.53 37.42
N GLN A 146 1.60 -17.20 36.25
CA GLN A 146 0.17 -17.14 35.97
C GLN A 146 -0.09 -17.56 34.53
N ALA A 147 -1.36 -17.68 34.14
CA ALA A 147 -1.71 -17.94 32.75
C ALA A 147 -1.27 -16.78 31.86
N GLY A 148 -0.73 -17.09 30.68
CA GLY A 148 -0.29 -16.09 29.71
C GLY A 148 0.50 -16.72 28.58
N LYS A 149 1.26 -15.91 27.84
CA LYS A 149 2.02 -16.36 26.67
C LYS A 149 3.51 -16.44 26.98
N ALA A 150 4.16 -17.47 26.46
CA ALA A 150 5.60 -17.67 26.62
C ALA A 150 6.29 -17.90 25.27
N SER A 151 7.54 -17.47 25.20
CA SER A 151 8.47 -17.77 24.13
C SER A 151 9.72 -18.41 24.72
N ILE A 152 10.17 -19.51 24.12
CA ILE A 152 11.30 -20.31 24.60
C ILE A 152 12.23 -20.58 23.43
N ARG A 153 13.52 -20.33 23.63
CA ARG A 153 14.58 -20.60 22.66
C ARG A 153 15.65 -21.51 23.25
N ILE A 154 16.33 -22.22 22.37
CA ILE A 154 17.48 -23.05 22.69
C ILE A 154 18.73 -22.38 22.16
N VAL A 155 19.76 -22.36 22.99
CA VAL A 155 21.04 -21.71 22.76
C VAL A 155 22.14 -22.75 22.99
N ASP A 156 23.13 -22.78 22.10
CA ASP A 156 24.29 -23.66 22.26
C ASP A 156 25.32 -23.11 23.27
N SER A 157 26.40 -23.87 23.49
CA SER A 157 27.48 -23.49 24.40
C SER A 157 28.23 -22.21 23.99
N ASN A 158 28.12 -21.79 22.72
CA ASN A 158 28.72 -20.56 22.20
C ASN A 158 27.78 -19.35 22.31
N GLY A 159 26.57 -19.54 22.86
CA GLY A 159 25.57 -18.49 22.94
C GLY A 159 24.78 -18.28 21.65
N GLN A 160 24.90 -19.15 20.65
CA GLN A 160 24.15 -19.05 19.41
C GLN A 160 22.75 -19.66 19.56
N ILE A 161 21.73 -18.93 19.12
CA ILE A 161 20.36 -19.44 19.08
C ILE A 161 20.26 -20.48 17.96
N ILE A 162 20.02 -21.72 18.36
CA ILE A 162 19.85 -22.84 17.42
C ILE A 162 18.38 -23.14 17.15
N LYS A 163 17.45 -22.75 18.03
CA LYS A 163 16.02 -23.00 17.85
C LYS A 163 15.16 -22.00 18.61
N ASN A 164 14.18 -21.42 17.94
CA ASN A 164 13.04 -20.78 18.62
C ASN A 164 11.94 -21.84 18.77
N LEU A 165 11.88 -22.46 19.95
CA LEU A 165 11.07 -23.65 20.20
C LEU A 165 9.59 -23.32 20.37
N VAL A 166 9.32 -22.25 21.12
CA VAL A 166 7.99 -21.73 21.42
C VAL A 166 8.00 -20.23 21.16
N ASN A 167 6.96 -19.69 20.54
CA ASN A 167 6.91 -18.30 20.12
C ASN A 167 5.53 -17.71 20.39
N GLY A 168 5.33 -17.05 21.53
CA GLY A 168 4.08 -16.39 21.91
C GLY A 168 2.92 -17.38 22.11
N GLN A 169 3.20 -18.58 22.61
CA GLN A 169 2.18 -19.61 22.82
C GLN A 169 1.56 -19.48 24.21
N SER A 170 0.25 -19.66 24.32
CA SER A 170 -0.48 -19.61 25.60
C SER A 170 -0.23 -20.86 26.45
N PHE A 171 -0.04 -20.65 27.75
CA PHE A 171 0.07 -21.70 28.77
C PHE A 171 -0.74 -21.33 30.02
N SER A 172 -1.24 -22.34 30.72
CA SER A 172 -1.82 -22.17 32.05
C SER A 172 -0.74 -21.91 33.11
N ALA A 173 -1.16 -21.36 34.26
CA ALA A 173 -0.29 -21.25 35.43
C ALA A 173 0.25 -22.63 35.87
N GLY A 174 1.39 -22.62 36.57
CA GLY A 174 2.01 -23.83 37.12
C GLY A 174 3.05 -24.48 36.20
N LYS A 175 3.38 -25.74 36.48
CA LYS A 175 4.44 -26.48 35.80
C LYS A 175 4.01 -26.85 34.37
N GLN A 176 4.79 -26.42 33.39
CA GLN A 176 4.59 -26.70 31.97
C GLN A 176 5.77 -27.48 31.40
N THR A 177 5.51 -28.25 30.34
CA THR A 177 6.57 -28.96 29.60
C THR A 177 6.34 -28.81 28.10
N VAL A 178 7.38 -28.40 27.38
CA VAL A 178 7.44 -28.40 25.91
C VAL A 178 8.56 -29.32 25.46
N TRP A 179 8.53 -29.75 24.20
CA TRP A 179 9.44 -30.80 23.72
C TRP A 179 10.23 -30.35 22.50
N TRP A 180 11.53 -30.52 22.55
CA TRP A 180 12.44 -30.23 21.44
C TRP A 180 12.84 -31.53 20.73
N ASP A 181 12.52 -31.65 19.45
CA ASP A 181 12.87 -32.81 18.61
C ASP A 181 14.28 -32.70 17.99
N LEU A 182 15.18 -31.96 18.64
CA LEU A 182 16.57 -31.71 18.25
C LEU A 182 16.74 -31.04 16.88
N SER A 183 15.64 -30.51 16.36
CA SER A 183 15.54 -29.72 15.15
C SER A 183 16.16 -28.33 15.36
N THR A 184 16.90 -27.82 14.40
CA THR A 184 17.46 -26.47 14.44
C THR A 184 16.55 -25.45 13.75
N ILE A 185 17.00 -24.20 13.73
CA ILE A 185 16.38 -23.09 13.02
C ILE A 185 16.62 -23.20 11.50
N ASP A 186 17.68 -23.90 11.07
CA ASP A 186 18.06 -24.11 9.67
C ASP A 186 17.26 -25.19 8.94
N ASP A 187 16.50 -26.00 9.68
CA ASP A 187 15.69 -27.11 9.16
C ASP A 187 14.58 -26.65 8.21
N TYR A 188 14.44 -25.34 8.09
CA TYR A 188 13.48 -24.68 7.24
C TYR A 188 14.17 -24.20 5.96
N PHE A 189 14.14 -25.04 4.95
CA PHE A 189 14.15 -24.74 3.51
C PHE A 189 13.52 -25.97 2.87
N PRO A 190 12.29 -25.92 2.30
CA PRO A 190 12.20 -25.99 0.83
C PRO A 190 10.86 -25.47 0.22
N PRO A 191 10.50 -25.85 -1.03
CA PRO A 191 9.98 -24.95 -2.05
C PRO A 191 8.47 -24.68 -1.90
N PHE A 192 8.01 -23.46 -2.11
CA PHE A 192 6.64 -23.30 -2.59
C PHE A 192 6.68 -22.76 -4.00
N ALA A 193 5.90 -23.43 -4.86
CA ALA A 193 5.62 -23.04 -6.23
C ALA A 193 5.18 -21.58 -6.21
N LEU A 194 6.09 -20.70 -6.60
CA LEU A 194 5.80 -19.31 -6.83
C LEU A 194 4.68 -19.25 -7.87
N PRO A 195 3.53 -18.62 -7.60
CA PRO A 195 2.66 -18.18 -8.67
C PRO A 195 3.52 -17.33 -9.60
N ALA A 196 3.34 -17.46 -10.91
CA ALA A 196 4.14 -16.80 -11.92
C ALA A 196 4.09 -15.25 -11.76
N HIS A 197 4.93 -14.70 -10.89
CA HIS A 197 5.15 -13.28 -10.75
C HIS A 197 6.41 -12.92 -11.54
N PRO A 198 6.37 -11.91 -12.42
CA PRO A 198 7.48 -11.58 -13.33
C PRO A 198 8.81 -11.25 -12.63
N HIS A 199 8.81 -10.98 -11.32
CA HIS A 199 10.02 -10.69 -10.53
C HIS A 199 10.65 -11.91 -9.86
N TYR A 200 9.96 -13.05 -9.76
CA TYR A 200 10.53 -14.29 -9.22
C TYR A 200 10.79 -15.26 -10.38
N ARG A 201 12.00 -15.21 -10.95
CA ARG A 201 12.40 -16.11 -12.03
C ARG A 201 12.32 -17.57 -11.57
N LYS A 202 11.83 -18.43 -12.46
CA LYS A 202 11.55 -19.88 -12.32
C LYS A 202 12.74 -20.80 -11.96
N GLY A 203 13.87 -20.29 -11.44
CA GLY A 203 15.11 -21.06 -11.28
C GLY A 203 15.81 -21.00 -9.92
N ALA A 204 15.25 -20.36 -8.88
CA ALA A 204 16.05 -19.97 -7.71
C ALA A 204 15.87 -20.75 -6.39
N LEU A 205 14.86 -21.61 -6.20
CA LEU A 205 14.55 -22.16 -4.87
C LEU A 205 14.08 -23.63 -4.85
N SER A 206 14.71 -24.51 -5.63
CA SER A 206 14.59 -25.96 -5.45
C SER A 206 15.75 -26.49 -4.60
N VAL A 207 15.66 -26.35 -3.27
CA VAL A 207 16.56 -27.11 -2.37
C VAL A 207 15.75 -27.67 -1.20
N GLY A 208 15.26 -28.90 -1.39
CA GLY A 208 14.88 -29.83 -0.34
C GLY A 208 16.10 -30.32 0.44
N GLY A 209 16.73 -29.43 1.20
CA GLY A 209 17.84 -29.82 2.06
C GLY A 209 17.37 -30.74 3.21
N PRO A 210 18.23 -31.64 3.73
CA PRO A 210 17.90 -32.42 4.91
C PRO A 210 17.64 -31.51 6.12
N VAL A 211 16.72 -31.92 7.00
CA VAL A 211 16.49 -31.30 8.32
C VAL A 211 17.83 -31.26 9.05
N LYS A 212 18.29 -30.06 9.44
CA LYS A 212 19.50 -29.95 10.26
C LYS A 212 19.19 -30.34 11.70
N ILE A 213 20.19 -30.84 12.41
CA ILE A 213 20.01 -31.37 13.76
C ILE A 213 21.06 -30.79 14.69
N ALA A 214 20.68 -30.61 15.96
CA ALA A 214 21.63 -30.29 17.01
C ALA A 214 22.68 -31.39 17.14
N HIS A 215 23.91 -31.00 17.46
CA HIS A 215 24.99 -31.95 17.75
C HIS A 215 24.89 -32.44 19.21
N PRO A 216 25.47 -33.59 19.58
CA PRO A 216 25.65 -33.94 20.99
C PRO A 216 26.40 -32.83 21.72
N GLY A 217 25.98 -32.49 22.93
CA GLY A 217 26.61 -31.42 23.69
C GLY A 217 25.68 -30.76 24.70
N ASN A 218 26.19 -29.69 25.32
CA ASN A 218 25.47 -28.89 26.30
C ASN A 218 24.81 -27.68 25.64
N TYR A 219 23.54 -27.50 25.97
CA TYR A 219 22.69 -26.42 25.53
C TYR A 219 22.06 -25.76 26.75
N ARG A 220 21.54 -24.55 26.56
CA ARG A 220 20.66 -23.90 27.52
C ARG A 220 19.36 -23.50 26.84
N TRP A 221 18.28 -23.45 27.61
CA TRP A 221 17.06 -22.81 27.17
C TRP A 221 16.87 -21.49 27.92
N GLU A 222 16.35 -20.51 27.20
CA GLU A 222 15.99 -19.20 27.71
C GLU A 222 14.54 -18.93 27.32
N GLY A 223 13.82 -18.15 28.13
CA GLY A 223 12.45 -17.80 27.78
C GLY A 223 12.00 -16.47 28.36
N ILE A 224 10.92 -15.97 27.77
CA ILE A 224 10.15 -14.84 28.29
C ILE A 224 8.70 -15.27 28.45
N TRP A 225 8.00 -14.58 29.33
CA TRP A 225 6.57 -14.75 29.56
C TRP A 225 5.90 -13.40 29.82
N HIS A 226 4.63 -13.27 29.43
CA HIS A 226 3.79 -12.12 29.75
C HIS A 226 2.30 -12.51 29.86
N PRO A 227 1.49 -11.76 30.64
CA PRO A 227 0.04 -11.84 30.56
C PRO A 227 -0.48 -11.32 29.21
N GLU A 228 -1.75 -11.60 28.88
CA GLU A 228 -2.37 -11.01 27.68
C GLU A 228 -2.30 -9.48 27.69
N PHE A 229 -1.94 -8.91 26.54
CA PHE A 229 -1.93 -7.46 26.37
C PHE A 229 -3.34 -6.91 26.19
N LYS A 230 -3.55 -5.66 26.60
CA LYS A 230 -4.82 -4.94 26.41
C LYS A 230 -4.61 -3.75 25.48
N LEU A 231 -5.56 -3.59 24.55
CA LEU A 231 -5.62 -2.44 23.66
C LEU A 231 -6.74 -1.50 24.08
N GLU A 232 -6.47 -0.20 24.03
CA GLU A 232 -7.45 0.83 24.37
C GLU A 232 -7.44 1.96 23.33
N TYR A 233 -8.59 2.27 22.75
CA TYR A 233 -8.72 3.42 21.87
C TYR A 233 -8.78 4.71 22.68
N LEU A 234 -7.96 5.70 22.32
CA LEU A 234 -7.94 7.00 22.99
C LEU A 234 -8.69 8.07 22.19
N TYR A 235 -8.24 8.35 20.95
CA TYR A 235 -8.79 9.41 20.09
C TYR A 235 -8.27 9.31 18.66
N SER A 236 -8.74 10.19 17.76
CA SER A 236 -8.18 10.40 16.42
C SER A 236 -7.79 11.87 16.26
N TYR A 237 -6.59 12.17 15.75
CA TYR A 237 -6.08 13.54 15.69
C TYR A 237 -6.39 14.30 14.40
N TYR A 238 -7.06 13.68 13.43
CA TYR A 238 -7.70 14.40 12.32
C TYR A 238 -9.08 14.90 12.78
N PRO A 239 -9.24 16.20 13.09
CA PRO A 239 -10.45 16.69 13.72
C PRO A 239 -11.60 16.77 12.70
N LEU A 240 -12.69 16.05 12.97
CA LEU A 240 -13.97 16.27 12.30
C LEU A 240 -14.92 16.92 13.32
N LYS A 241 -14.93 18.26 13.37
CA LYS A 241 -15.58 19.04 14.46
C LYS A 241 -17.08 18.77 14.62
N LYS A 242 -17.77 18.35 13.56
CA LYS A 242 -19.24 18.14 13.51
C LYS A 242 -19.65 16.79 12.90
N HIS A 243 -18.72 15.87 12.65
CA HIS A 243 -19.02 14.67 11.87
C HIS A 243 -18.80 13.44 12.74
N ASN A 244 -19.54 12.39 12.44
CA ASN A 244 -19.28 11.09 13.01
C ASN A 244 -17.80 10.70 12.83
N LEU A 245 -17.37 9.73 13.61
CA LEU A 245 -16.03 9.14 13.76
C LEU A 245 -15.08 9.31 12.56
N ALA A 246 -13.78 9.48 12.85
CA ALA A 246 -12.74 9.78 11.86
C ALA A 246 -12.56 8.71 10.76
N TRP A 247 -13.11 7.51 10.96
CA TRP A 247 -13.05 6.39 10.02
C TRP A 247 -14.40 6.15 9.35
N ILE A 248 -14.36 5.31 8.32
CA ILE A 248 -15.54 4.91 7.58
C ILE A 248 -16.39 4.00 8.44
N THR A 249 -17.56 4.49 8.83
CA THR A 249 -18.53 3.74 9.63
C THR A 249 -19.31 2.76 8.75
N ALA A 250 -19.92 1.74 9.36
CA ALA A 250 -20.73 0.75 8.64
C ALA A 250 -21.93 1.37 7.91
N ASP A 251 -22.48 2.47 8.46
CA ASP A 251 -23.57 3.24 7.85
C ASP A 251 -23.09 4.26 6.80
N THR A 252 -21.79 4.31 6.51
CA THR A 252 -21.12 5.23 5.57
C THR A 252 -21.17 6.72 5.94
N THR A 253 -21.60 7.09 7.15
CA THR A 253 -21.71 8.50 7.58
C THR A 253 -20.40 9.08 8.14
N GLY A 254 -19.49 8.25 8.64
CA GLY A 254 -18.18 8.64 9.16
C GLY A 254 -17.07 8.67 8.12
N GLY A 255 -15.92 9.27 8.50
CA GLY A 255 -14.75 9.50 7.65
C GLY A 255 -15.00 10.51 6.54
N TRP A 256 -14.04 11.39 6.22
CA TRP A 256 -14.28 12.46 5.24
C TRP A 256 -14.23 11.97 3.79
N LEU A 257 -13.11 11.40 3.33
CA LEU A 257 -12.91 10.90 1.96
C LEU A 257 -11.92 9.72 1.99
N GLY A 258 -11.51 9.20 0.84
CA GLY A 258 -10.51 8.15 0.73
C GLY A 258 -9.06 8.64 0.62
N ASP A 259 -8.11 7.72 0.75
CA ASP A 259 -6.66 7.97 0.68
C ASP A 259 -6.21 8.46 -0.73
N HIS A 260 -4.90 8.66 -0.95
CA HIS A 260 -4.31 9.21 -2.19
C HIS A 260 -4.43 10.71 -2.43
N SER A 261 -5.52 11.24 -2.97
CA SER A 261 -5.53 12.63 -3.49
C SER A 261 -6.34 13.61 -2.62
N PRO A 262 -6.09 14.92 -2.74
CA PRO A 262 -6.89 15.94 -2.08
C PRO A 262 -8.27 16.02 -2.74
N PRO A 263 -9.29 16.50 -2.01
CA PRO A 263 -10.58 16.81 -2.61
C PRO A 263 -10.38 17.76 -3.80
N ARG A 264 -11.00 17.47 -4.95
CA ARG A 264 -10.74 18.24 -6.19
C ARG A 264 -11.99 18.81 -6.84
N THR A 265 -13.16 18.24 -6.58
CA THR A 265 -14.40 18.64 -7.25
C THR A 265 -15.55 18.65 -6.26
N ILE A 266 -16.50 19.53 -6.50
CA ILE A 266 -17.68 19.72 -5.67
C ILE A 266 -18.84 20.18 -6.54
N VAL A 267 -20.06 19.74 -6.20
CA VAL A 267 -21.32 20.25 -6.76
C VAL A 267 -22.38 20.35 -5.67
N ARG A 268 -23.35 21.24 -5.86
CA ARG A 268 -24.52 21.36 -4.99
C ARG A 268 -25.73 20.65 -5.58
N VAL A 269 -26.51 20.00 -4.72
CA VAL A 269 -27.84 19.48 -5.03
C VAL A 269 -28.77 19.92 -3.90
N ASN A 270 -29.66 20.88 -4.19
CA ASN A 270 -30.51 21.52 -3.17
C ASN A 270 -29.69 22.10 -2.02
N ASP A 271 -29.93 21.63 -0.79
CA ASP A 271 -29.29 21.97 0.48
C ASP A 271 -28.10 21.05 0.83
N LYS A 272 -27.61 20.28 -0.14
CA LYS A 272 -26.54 19.30 0.06
C LYS A 272 -25.35 19.52 -0.86
N MET A 273 -24.17 19.19 -0.33
CA MET A 273 -22.91 19.30 -1.05
C MET A 273 -22.35 17.91 -1.36
N TRP A 274 -21.85 17.73 -2.57
CA TRP A 274 -21.26 16.49 -3.04
C TRP A 274 -19.81 16.71 -3.39
N VAL A 275 -18.88 16.03 -2.71
CA VAL A 275 -17.44 16.23 -2.83
C VAL A 275 -16.77 14.98 -3.40
N GLY A 276 -15.85 15.15 -4.35
CA GLY A 276 -15.13 14.06 -5.01
C GLY A 276 -13.61 14.14 -4.88
N THR A 277 -12.97 12.98 -4.71
CA THR A 277 -11.52 12.77 -4.73
C THR A 277 -11.14 11.47 -5.44
N PHE A 278 -9.89 11.32 -5.87
CA PHE A 278 -9.32 10.02 -6.22
C PHE A 278 -8.80 9.32 -4.95
N CYS A 279 -9.20 8.05 -4.79
CA CYS A 279 -8.73 7.18 -3.71
C CYS A 279 -8.63 5.71 -4.12
N GLU A 280 -7.81 4.95 -3.39
CA GLU A 280 -7.76 3.49 -3.48
C GLU A 280 -8.51 2.84 -2.31
N ALA A 281 -8.42 3.43 -1.12
CA ALA A 281 -9.18 3.05 0.06
C ALA A 281 -10.02 4.22 0.54
N GLY A 282 -11.28 3.93 0.85
CA GLY A 282 -12.24 4.86 1.41
C GLY A 282 -13.26 5.42 0.43
N HIS A 283 -13.85 6.58 0.74
CA HIS A 283 -14.92 7.16 -0.07
C HIS A 283 -14.38 8.09 -1.15
N ALA A 284 -14.59 7.74 -2.42
CA ALA A 284 -14.25 8.59 -3.55
C ALA A 284 -15.22 9.77 -3.69
N ILE A 285 -16.47 9.59 -3.27
CA ILE A 285 -17.52 10.61 -3.26
C ILE A 285 -18.22 10.59 -1.90
N LEU A 286 -18.56 11.77 -1.39
CA LEU A 286 -19.43 11.97 -0.22
C LEU A 286 -20.59 12.92 -0.53
N GLU A 287 -21.66 12.80 0.25
CA GLU A 287 -22.71 13.82 0.42
C GLU A 287 -22.58 14.40 1.83
N SER A 288 -22.66 15.73 1.97
CA SER A 288 -22.75 16.42 3.25
C SER A 288 -23.90 17.43 3.28
N ASP A 289 -24.35 17.79 4.48
CA ASP A 289 -25.14 19.00 4.68
C ASP A 289 -24.26 20.28 4.59
N LEU A 290 -24.90 21.44 4.78
CA LEU A 290 -24.22 22.75 4.73
C LEU A 290 -23.32 23.03 5.93
N ASP A 291 -23.41 22.22 6.98
CA ASP A 291 -22.57 22.28 8.17
C ASP A 291 -21.34 21.36 8.07
N MET A 292 -21.09 20.83 6.88
CA MET A 292 -20.12 19.80 6.54
C MET A 292 -20.45 18.43 7.15
N LYS A 293 -21.58 18.21 7.85
CA LYS A 293 -21.93 16.87 8.34
C LYS A 293 -22.12 15.91 7.19
N LYS A 294 -21.23 14.92 7.12
CA LYS A 294 -21.32 13.86 6.12
C LYS A 294 -22.56 13.01 6.38
N LEU A 295 -23.37 12.88 5.32
CA LEU A 295 -24.63 12.16 5.31
C LEU A 295 -24.51 10.80 4.61
N TRP A 296 -23.57 10.68 3.67
CA TRP A 296 -23.37 9.45 2.90
C TRP A 296 -21.98 9.42 2.25
N GLY A 297 -21.46 8.23 1.95
CA GLY A 297 -20.22 8.04 1.18
C GLY A 297 -20.28 6.82 0.26
N SER A 298 -19.57 6.87 -0.87
CA SER A 298 -19.48 5.77 -1.83
C SER A 298 -18.52 4.67 -1.37
N ASN A 299 -18.89 3.39 -1.43
CA ASN A 299 -17.95 2.28 -1.20
C ASN A 299 -16.75 2.30 -2.18
N ARG A 300 -15.66 1.57 -1.85
CA ARG A 300 -14.41 1.49 -2.63
C ARG A 300 -14.68 1.36 -4.13
N LEU A 301 -14.39 2.41 -4.88
CA LEU A 301 -14.52 2.43 -6.33
C LEU A 301 -13.17 2.06 -6.95
N TRP A 302 -12.90 0.77 -7.16
CA TRP A 302 -11.69 0.35 -7.88
C TRP A 302 -11.64 1.06 -9.25
N LEU A 303 -10.64 1.92 -9.45
CA LEU A 303 -10.36 2.67 -10.69
C LEU A 303 -11.30 3.86 -11.01
N ALA A 304 -12.18 4.29 -10.10
CA ALA A 304 -13.05 5.44 -10.38
C ALA A 304 -12.50 6.74 -9.77
N CYS A 305 -12.15 7.69 -10.65
CA CYS A 305 -11.57 8.98 -10.28
C CYS A 305 -12.60 10.10 -10.54
N PRO A 306 -13.44 10.50 -9.56
CA PRO A 306 -14.29 11.68 -9.70
C PRO A 306 -13.42 12.94 -9.66
N ARG A 307 -12.71 13.23 -10.76
CA ARG A 307 -11.95 14.48 -10.94
C ARG A 307 -12.87 15.65 -11.30
N VAL A 308 -14.05 15.34 -11.82
CA VAL A 308 -15.08 16.26 -12.28
C VAL A 308 -16.44 15.75 -11.82
N LEU A 309 -17.27 16.65 -11.29
CA LEU A 309 -18.66 16.38 -10.93
C LEU A 309 -19.58 17.35 -11.67
N ALA A 310 -20.76 16.87 -12.02
CA ALA A 310 -21.91 17.66 -12.45
C ALA A 310 -23.15 17.21 -11.68
N ALA A 311 -24.12 18.11 -11.53
CA ALA A 311 -25.42 17.82 -10.94
C ALA A 311 -26.52 18.32 -11.87
N ALA A 312 -27.51 17.46 -12.15
CA ALA A 312 -28.70 17.77 -12.93
C ALA A 312 -29.76 16.70 -12.68
N ASN A 313 -31.04 17.04 -12.89
CA ASN A 313 -32.15 16.07 -12.92
C ASN A 313 -32.26 15.17 -11.66
N GLY A 314 -31.93 15.69 -10.47
CA GLY A 314 -31.92 14.91 -9.23
C GLY A 314 -30.77 13.90 -9.11
N LYS A 315 -29.74 14.02 -9.95
CA LYS A 315 -28.61 13.11 -10.04
C LYS A 315 -27.27 13.83 -10.01
N VAL A 316 -26.23 13.08 -9.66
CA VAL A 316 -24.82 13.50 -9.70
C VAL A 316 -24.08 12.64 -10.71
N TYR A 317 -23.23 13.27 -11.51
CA TYR A 317 -22.48 12.65 -12.61
C TYR A 317 -20.99 12.85 -12.44
N TYR A 318 -20.18 11.85 -12.79
CA TYR A 318 -18.74 12.01 -12.98
C TYR A 318 -18.21 11.18 -14.15
N LEU A 319 -17.03 11.54 -14.66
CA LEU A 319 -16.34 10.79 -15.71
C LEU A 319 -15.09 10.08 -15.17
N GLU A 320 -15.02 8.78 -15.43
CA GLU A 320 -13.85 7.93 -15.13
C GLU A 320 -12.76 8.13 -16.18
N GLN A 321 -11.55 8.39 -15.68
CA GLN A 321 -10.31 8.45 -16.45
C GLN A 321 -9.18 7.86 -15.59
N GLY A 322 -8.79 6.59 -15.82
CA GLY A 322 -7.66 6.01 -15.10
C GLY A 322 -7.55 4.48 -15.14
N GLY A 323 -6.30 4.00 -15.29
CA GLY A 323 -5.80 2.64 -15.04
C GLY A 323 -6.26 1.53 -16.00
N TRP A 324 -5.33 0.90 -16.73
CA TRP A 324 -5.45 -0.32 -17.59
C TRP A 324 -6.66 -0.47 -18.54
N ALA A 325 -7.62 0.47 -18.52
CA ALA A 325 -8.89 0.43 -19.21
C ALA A 325 -8.88 1.32 -20.46
N ARG A 326 -9.45 0.81 -21.56
CA ARG A 326 -9.48 1.44 -22.89
C ARG A 326 -10.78 2.21 -23.18
N LYS A 327 -11.59 2.56 -22.16
CA LYS A 327 -12.92 3.18 -22.30
C LYS A 327 -13.04 4.43 -21.42
N ILE A 328 -13.76 5.45 -21.89
CA ILE A 328 -14.22 6.58 -21.08
C ILE A 328 -15.64 6.30 -20.63
N VAL A 329 -15.88 6.45 -19.35
CA VAL A 329 -17.12 5.98 -18.73
C VAL A 329 -17.69 7.07 -17.85
N MET A 330 -18.98 7.37 -18.01
CA MET A 330 -19.71 8.25 -17.12
C MET A 330 -20.45 7.42 -16.08
N ILE A 331 -20.42 7.91 -14.85
CA ILE A 331 -21.13 7.32 -13.73
C ILE A 331 -22.18 8.31 -13.30
N GLU A 332 -23.43 7.83 -13.21
CA GLU A 332 -24.59 8.56 -12.74
C GLU A 332 -24.98 8.03 -11.36
N ILE A 333 -25.32 8.90 -10.42
CA ILE A 333 -25.77 8.57 -9.06
C ILE A 333 -27.07 9.31 -8.77
N ASP A 334 -28.14 8.58 -8.49
CA ASP A 334 -29.42 9.15 -8.05
C ASP A 334 -29.29 9.67 -6.62
N THR A 335 -29.58 10.95 -6.41
CA THR A 335 -29.31 11.60 -5.12
C THR A 335 -30.25 11.18 -3.99
N ARG A 336 -31.41 10.60 -4.31
CA ARG A 336 -32.38 10.15 -3.29
C ARG A 336 -32.12 8.70 -2.90
N THR A 337 -31.98 7.82 -3.89
CA THR A 337 -31.86 6.37 -3.70
C THR A 337 -30.41 5.91 -3.55
N LYS A 338 -29.44 6.77 -3.87
CA LYS A 338 -27.99 6.48 -3.92
C LYS A 338 -27.61 5.35 -4.88
N ARG A 339 -28.53 4.95 -5.77
CA ARG A 339 -28.26 3.96 -6.81
C ARG A 339 -27.39 4.61 -7.88
N ALA A 340 -26.38 3.86 -8.35
CA ALA A 340 -25.46 4.32 -9.38
C ALA A 340 -25.55 3.47 -10.65
N ARG A 341 -25.18 4.05 -11.80
CA ARG A 341 -25.18 3.44 -13.13
C ARG A 341 -23.91 3.82 -13.90
N ARG A 342 -23.41 2.89 -14.72
CA ARG A 342 -22.21 3.04 -15.55
C ARG A 342 -22.57 3.14 -17.03
N LEU A 343 -22.32 4.29 -17.64
CA LEU A 343 -22.67 4.63 -19.02
C LEU A 343 -21.40 4.71 -19.88
N LEU A 344 -21.33 3.94 -20.97
CA LEU A 344 -20.20 4.04 -21.89
C LEU A 344 -20.26 5.39 -22.60
N ALA A 345 -19.29 6.27 -22.33
CA ALA A 345 -19.19 7.54 -23.01
C ALA A 345 -18.61 7.39 -24.41
N ARG A 346 -17.47 6.70 -24.50
CA ARG A 346 -16.86 6.28 -25.77
C ARG A 346 -15.65 5.38 -25.54
N ASP A 347 -15.22 4.70 -26.59
CA ASP A 347 -13.93 4.03 -26.63
C ASP A 347 -12.78 5.05 -26.70
N LYS A 348 -11.65 4.69 -26.08
CA LYS A 348 -10.41 5.48 -26.07
C LYS A 348 -9.39 4.81 -27.01
N ARG A 349 -8.77 5.58 -27.92
CA ARG A 349 -7.64 5.06 -28.71
C ARG A 349 -6.40 4.89 -27.82
N LYS A 350 -5.54 3.93 -28.16
CA LYS A 350 -4.36 3.56 -27.34
C LYS A 350 -3.43 4.76 -27.07
N ASP A 351 -3.31 5.64 -28.05
CA ASP A 351 -2.43 6.81 -28.12
C ASP A 351 -3.15 8.14 -27.85
N GLU A 352 -4.45 8.12 -27.55
CA GLU A 352 -5.22 9.34 -27.39
C GLU A 352 -4.83 10.13 -26.13
N PRO A 353 -4.42 11.41 -26.27
CA PRO A 353 -4.12 12.27 -25.14
C PRO A 353 -5.43 12.62 -24.40
N LEU A 354 -5.46 12.33 -23.10
CA LEU A 354 -6.67 12.49 -22.27
C LEU A 354 -6.36 13.27 -21.00
N ASP A 355 -7.06 14.39 -20.84
CA ASP A 355 -7.06 15.16 -19.60
C ASP A 355 -8.43 15.84 -19.38
N ILE A 356 -9.37 15.14 -18.76
CA ILE A 356 -10.73 15.65 -18.54
C ILE A 356 -10.78 16.56 -17.31
N GLN A 357 -11.10 17.84 -17.51
CA GLN A 357 -11.03 18.90 -16.49
C GLN A 357 -12.39 19.46 -16.03
N GLY A 358 -13.44 19.28 -16.83
CA GLY A 358 -14.80 19.76 -16.56
C GLY A 358 -15.85 18.80 -17.07
N LEU A 359 -17.00 18.82 -16.41
CA LEU A 359 -18.23 18.11 -16.76
C LEU A 359 -19.42 19.01 -16.41
N ALA A 360 -20.39 19.11 -17.31
CA ALA A 360 -21.68 19.74 -17.08
C ALA A 360 -22.79 18.91 -17.75
N VAL A 361 -24.00 18.97 -17.20
CA VAL A 361 -25.19 18.32 -17.78
C VAL A 361 -26.30 19.37 -17.80
N VAL A 362 -26.92 19.57 -18.97
CA VAL A 362 -28.04 20.50 -19.17
C VAL A 362 -29.06 19.83 -20.09
N GLY A 363 -30.30 19.69 -19.60
CA GLY A 363 -31.35 18.96 -20.30
C GLY A 363 -30.94 17.52 -20.60
N GLU A 364 -30.99 17.13 -21.87
CA GLU A 364 -30.62 15.80 -22.37
C GLU A 364 -29.18 15.73 -22.92
N ARG A 365 -28.32 16.71 -22.58
CA ARG A 365 -26.93 16.78 -23.08
C ARG A 365 -25.91 16.81 -21.94
N ALA A 366 -24.81 16.09 -22.12
CA ALA A 366 -23.63 16.18 -21.26
C ALA A 366 -22.43 16.77 -22.02
N PHE A 367 -21.63 17.58 -21.33
CA PHE A 367 -20.49 18.31 -21.90
C PHE A 367 -19.26 18.00 -21.07
N TYR A 368 -18.18 17.52 -21.68
CA TYR A 368 -16.90 17.38 -21.00
C TYR A 368 -15.76 18.03 -21.76
N SER A 369 -14.86 18.67 -21.03
CA SER A 369 -13.63 19.24 -21.61
C SER A 369 -12.52 18.18 -21.64
N ASN A 370 -11.82 18.02 -22.76
CA ASN A 370 -10.53 17.33 -22.82
C ASN A 370 -9.42 18.36 -23.09
N ARG A 371 -8.66 18.70 -22.04
CA ARG A 371 -7.60 19.71 -22.13
C ARG A 371 -6.49 19.30 -23.07
N ALA A 372 -6.06 18.05 -22.99
CA ALA A 372 -4.94 17.54 -23.77
C ALA A 372 -5.24 17.51 -25.29
N ALA A 373 -6.52 17.47 -25.67
CA ALA A 373 -6.97 17.52 -27.06
C ALA A 373 -7.51 18.89 -27.50
N ASN A 374 -7.50 19.92 -26.63
CA ASN A 374 -8.10 21.23 -26.90
C ASN A 374 -9.57 21.16 -27.38
N GLN A 375 -10.38 20.34 -26.71
CA GLN A 375 -11.75 20.06 -27.14
C GLN A 375 -12.75 20.07 -26.00
N VAL A 376 -13.99 20.47 -26.32
CA VAL A 376 -15.18 20.14 -25.51
C VAL A 376 -16.06 19.20 -26.32
N VAL A 377 -16.41 18.06 -25.73
CA VAL A 377 -17.21 17.02 -26.38
C VAL A 377 -18.61 17.04 -25.81
N VAL A 378 -19.60 16.98 -26.70
CA VAL A 378 -21.04 17.00 -26.41
C VAL A 378 -21.61 15.61 -26.63
N LEU A 379 -22.27 15.09 -25.61
CA LEU A 379 -22.88 13.76 -25.58
C LEU A 379 -24.40 13.87 -25.48
N ASP A 380 -25.11 13.04 -26.24
CA ASP A 380 -26.53 12.77 -26.03
C ASP A 380 -26.71 11.82 -24.84
N ILE A 381 -27.61 12.15 -23.92
CA ILE A 381 -27.98 11.30 -22.79
C ILE A 381 -29.50 11.03 -22.71
N SER A 382 -30.28 11.45 -23.71
CA SER A 382 -31.75 11.33 -23.75
C SER A 382 -32.25 9.89 -23.55
N ALA A 383 -31.64 8.93 -24.26
CA ALA A 383 -31.94 7.50 -24.13
C ALA A 383 -31.64 6.98 -22.72
N ASN A 384 -30.58 7.50 -22.08
CA ASN A 384 -30.17 7.09 -20.74
C ASN A 384 -31.11 7.65 -19.67
N LEU A 385 -31.65 8.86 -19.85
CA LEU A 385 -32.62 9.48 -18.95
C LEU A 385 -33.96 8.72 -18.92
N LYS A 386 -34.36 8.08 -20.01
CA LYS A 386 -35.62 7.32 -20.16
C LYS A 386 -35.52 5.87 -19.69
N ALA A 387 -34.31 5.32 -19.58
CA ALA A 387 -34.09 3.94 -19.16
C ALA A 387 -34.31 3.75 -17.64
N ARG A 388 -34.95 2.64 -17.24
CA ARG A 388 -35.14 2.32 -15.81
C ARG A 388 -33.77 2.11 -15.14
N PRO A 389 -33.51 2.70 -13.97
CA PRO A 389 -32.25 2.51 -13.27
C PRO A 389 -32.14 1.06 -12.80
N HIS A 390 -31.39 0.24 -13.53
CA HIS A 390 -30.91 -1.03 -13.01
C HIS A 390 -29.80 -0.71 -12.00
N GLY A 391 -30.09 -0.91 -10.72
CA GLY A 391 -29.06 -0.85 -9.70
C GLY A 391 -28.06 -1.96 -9.99
N PHE A 392 -26.82 -1.62 -10.30
CA PHE A 392 -25.84 -2.67 -10.52
C PHE A 392 -25.45 -3.32 -9.19
N SER A 393 -25.22 -4.63 -9.22
CA SER A 393 -24.33 -5.30 -8.27
C SER A 393 -22.91 -5.25 -8.86
N TRP A 394 -21.89 -5.09 -8.01
CA TRP A 394 -20.51 -4.88 -8.45
C TRP A 394 -19.88 -6.11 -9.15
N LYS A 395 -20.61 -7.24 -9.28
CA LYS A 395 -20.24 -8.37 -10.16
C LYS A 395 -20.28 -8.00 -11.66
N THR A 396 -21.00 -6.95 -12.06
CA THR A 396 -21.17 -6.54 -13.47
C THR A 396 -20.06 -5.58 -13.97
N VAL A 397 -19.03 -5.28 -13.17
CA VAL A 397 -17.94 -4.34 -13.56
C VAL A 397 -17.17 -4.79 -14.81
N TYR A 398 -17.15 -6.09 -15.11
CA TYR A 398 -16.49 -6.65 -16.31
C TYR A 398 -17.42 -6.82 -17.52
N LYS A 399 -18.74 -6.70 -17.35
CA LYS A 399 -19.69 -6.64 -18.46
C LYS A 399 -20.03 -5.18 -18.68
N VAL A 400 -19.24 -4.51 -19.52
CA VAL A 400 -19.73 -3.26 -20.11
C VAL A 400 -21.09 -3.59 -20.71
N LEU A 401 -22.15 -2.91 -20.27
CA LEU A 401 -23.42 -2.92 -20.97
C LEU A 401 -23.18 -2.12 -22.26
N ASP A 402 -22.54 -2.75 -23.26
CA ASP A 402 -22.22 -2.13 -24.55
C ASP A 402 -23.50 -1.63 -25.29
N HIS A 403 -24.69 -1.97 -24.77
CA HIS A 403 -26.00 -1.49 -25.25
C HIS A 403 -26.43 -0.10 -24.74
N GLU A 404 -25.72 0.52 -23.77
CA GLU A 404 -26.08 1.85 -23.22
C GLU A 404 -25.04 2.92 -23.59
N LYS A 405 -24.62 2.93 -24.86
CA LYS A 405 -23.61 3.83 -25.41
C LYS A 405 -24.18 5.23 -25.61
N MET A 406 -23.47 6.24 -25.10
CA MET A 406 -23.77 7.64 -25.41
C MET A 406 -23.27 8.00 -26.80
N THR A 407 -23.99 8.90 -27.46
CA THR A 407 -23.63 9.38 -28.80
C THR A 407 -22.91 10.71 -28.71
N VAL A 408 -21.73 10.80 -29.31
CA VAL A 408 -21.05 12.10 -29.51
C VAL A 408 -21.80 12.87 -30.58
N ILE A 409 -22.49 13.95 -30.21
CA ILE A 409 -23.23 14.81 -31.15
C ILE A 409 -22.31 15.87 -31.75
N LYS A 410 -21.35 16.39 -30.97
CA LYS A 410 -20.48 17.48 -31.40
C LYS A 410 -19.15 17.46 -30.66
N THR A 411 -18.08 17.86 -31.35
CA THR A 411 -16.79 18.20 -30.75
C THR A 411 -16.48 19.64 -31.10
N LEU A 412 -16.25 20.46 -30.07
CA LEU A 412 -15.94 21.88 -30.19
C LEU A 412 -14.44 22.08 -29.98
N ASN A 413 -13.79 22.80 -30.87
CA ASN A 413 -12.39 23.18 -30.73
C ASN A 413 -12.29 24.40 -29.80
N ILE A 414 -11.99 24.14 -28.53
CA ILE A 414 -11.83 25.18 -27.51
C ILE A 414 -10.42 25.02 -26.95
N PRO A 415 -9.54 26.03 -27.05
CA PRO A 415 -8.19 25.94 -26.53
C PRO A 415 -8.12 25.79 -25.02
N SER A 416 -7.25 24.90 -24.53
CA SER A 416 -6.98 24.66 -23.10
C SER A 416 -8.23 24.66 -22.21
N PRO A 417 -9.25 23.85 -22.52
CA PRO A 417 -10.52 23.89 -21.84
C PRO A 417 -10.37 23.34 -20.40
N GLY A 418 -11.11 23.93 -19.47
CA GLY A 418 -11.08 23.64 -18.04
C GLY A 418 -12.45 23.27 -17.49
N ARG A 419 -12.76 23.73 -16.28
CA ARG A 419 -14.06 23.48 -15.64
C ARG A 419 -15.20 24.09 -16.46
N ILE A 420 -16.34 23.38 -16.51
CA ILE A 420 -17.57 23.76 -17.19
C ILE A 420 -18.70 23.75 -16.16
N ARG A 421 -19.59 24.76 -16.19
CA ARG A 421 -20.76 24.88 -15.31
C ARG A 421 -21.98 25.41 -16.08
N PRO A 422 -23.19 24.94 -15.78
CA PRO A 422 -24.42 25.62 -16.20
C PRO A 422 -24.41 27.08 -15.79
N TYR A 423 -24.73 27.98 -16.72
CA TYR A 423 -24.91 29.41 -16.44
C TYR A 423 -26.40 29.77 -16.41
N ASP A 424 -27.16 29.23 -17.36
CA ASP A 424 -28.62 29.16 -17.38
C ASP A 424 -29.07 28.02 -18.31
N SER A 425 -30.34 27.99 -18.70
CA SER A 425 -30.91 26.95 -19.59
C SER A 425 -30.33 26.97 -21.00
N GLU A 426 -29.73 28.09 -21.43
CA GLU A 426 -29.27 28.30 -22.80
C GLU A 426 -27.75 28.43 -22.90
N HIS A 427 -27.05 28.58 -21.77
CA HIS A 427 -25.63 28.86 -21.75
C HIS A 427 -24.84 28.02 -20.74
N LEU A 428 -23.59 27.71 -21.11
CA LEU A 428 -22.56 27.18 -20.22
C LEU A 428 -21.45 28.20 -20.01
N ALA A 429 -21.00 28.35 -18.76
CA ALA A 429 -19.73 29.01 -18.46
C ALA A 429 -18.61 27.97 -18.49
N LEU A 430 -17.51 28.26 -19.18
CA LEU A 430 -16.37 27.36 -19.28
C LEU A 430 -15.03 28.09 -19.23
N ILE A 431 -14.06 27.49 -18.56
CA ILE A 431 -12.66 27.97 -18.57
C ILE A 431 -12.02 27.60 -19.90
N SER A 432 -11.32 28.54 -20.53
CA SER A 432 -10.45 28.31 -21.71
C SER A 432 -9.15 29.08 -21.50
N GLY A 433 -8.06 28.38 -21.19
CA GLY A 433 -6.78 29.01 -20.86
C GLY A 433 -6.88 29.98 -19.68
N LYS A 434 -6.74 31.27 -19.96
CA LYS A 434 -6.70 32.38 -18.98
C LYS A 434 -8.00 33.21 -18.95
N GLN A 435 -9.11 32.65 -19.39
CA GLN A 435 -10.41 33.33 -19.49
C GLN A 435 -11.57 32.38 -19.17
N VAL A 436 -12.73 32.97 -18.89
CA VAL A 436 -14.02 32.28 -18.86
C VAL A 436 -14.80 32.71 -20.10
N LEU A 437 -15.28 31.72 -20.86
CA LEU A 437 -16.14 31.89 -22.01
C LEU A 437 -17.58 31.55 -21.63
N LEU A 438 -18.53 32.19 -22.30
CA LEU A 438 -19.93 31.78 -22.33
C LEU A 438 -20.17 31.05 -23.66
N LEU A 439 -20.61 29.79 -23.58
CA LEU A 439 -20.99 28.95 -24.70
C LEU A 439 -22.51 28.92 -24.82
N ASP A 440 -23.01 29.32 -25.98
CA ASP A 440 -24.43 29.23 -26.34
C ASP A 440 -24.77 27.79 -26.77
N LEU A 441 -25.80 27.20 -26.17
CA LEU A 441 -26.16 25.78 -26.35
C LEU A 441 -26.93 25.49 -27.64
N ASN A 442 -27.43 26.52 -28.32
CA ASN A 442 -28.19 26.41 -29.56
C ASN A 442 -27.27 26.53 -30.78
N THR A 443 -26.35 27.48 -30.74
CA THR A 443 -25.44 27.84 -31.84
C THR A 443 -24.04 27.24 -31.69
N TYR A 444 -23.68 26.77 -30.49
CA TYR A 444 -22.32 26.35 -30.11
C TYR A 444 -21.24 27.44 -30.28
N ARG A 445 -21.65 28.71 -30.38
CA ARG A 445 -20.72 29.84 -30.42
C ARG A 445 -20.28 30.22 -29.01
N THR A 446 -19.03 30.66 -28.89
CA THR A 446 -18.47 31.13 -27.62
C THR A 446 -18.21 32.63 -27.67
N ARG A 447 -18.39 33.31 -26.54
CA ARG A 447 -17.94 34.69 -26.34
C ARG A 447 -17.18 34.84 -25.02
N PRO A 448 -16.09 35.63 -24.96
CA PRO A 448 -15.41 35.89 -23.70
C PRO A 448 -16.30 36.64 -22.71
N LEU A 449 -16.26 36.22 -21.45
CA LEU A 449 -16.99 36.85 -20.34
C LEU A 449 -16.03 37.44 -19.30
N ILE A 450 -14.96 36.74 -18.96
CA ILE A 450 -13.92 37.19 -18.04
C ILE A 450 -12.56 36.95 -18.68
N ARG A 451 -11.66 37.93 -18.61
CA ARG A 451 -10.28 37.86 -19.13
C ARG A 451 -9.27 38.18 -18.04
N GLY A 452 -7.99 37.94 -18.30
CA GLY A 452 -6.89 38.34 -17.41
C GLY A 452 -6.74 37.45 -16.17
N LEU A 453 -7.17 36.19 -16.25
CA LEU A 453 -6.90 35.19 -15.22
C LEU A 453 -5.47 34.67 -15.38
N THR A 454 -4.91 34.12 -14.31
CA THR A 454 -3.55 33.55 -14.30
C THR A 454 -3.58 32.05 -14.50
N ASN A 455 -4.31 31.32 -13.64
CA ASN A 455 -4.39 29.86 -13.66
C ASN A 455 -5.74 29.39 -13.10
N PRO A 456 -6.85 29.60 -13.84
CA PRO A 456 -8.18 29.23 -13.37
C PRO A 456 -8.38 27.71 -13.38
N GLY A 457 -8.72 27.15 -12.22
CA GLY A 457 -8.99 25.72 -12.02
C GLY A 457 -10.40 25.42 -11.52
N GLY A 458 -10.94 26.26 -10.64
CA GLY A 458 -12.31 26.16 -10.11
C GLY A 458 -13.28 27.09 -10.83
N LEU A 459 -14.55 26.67 -10.94
CA LEU A 459 -15.63 27.47 -11.51
C LEU A 459 -16.95 27.11 -10.81
N ALA A 460 -17.70 28.12 -10.36
CA ALA A 460 -19.08 28.01 -9.87
C ALA A 460 -19.92 29.21 -10.31
N ILE A 461 -21.23 29.02 -10.40
CA ILE A 461 -22.21 30.05 -10.73
C ILE A 461 -23.29 30.03 -9.64
N ASP A 462 -23.59 31.16 -9.02
CA ASP A 462 -24.69 31.26 -8.05
C ASP A 462 -26.03 31.59 -8.71
N GLU A 463 -27.11 31.60 -7.92
CA GLU A 463 -28.47 31.89 -8.39
C GLU A 463 -28.65 33.31 -8.95
N HIS A 464 -27.77 34.24 -8.58
CA HIS A 464 -27.74 35.61 -9.10
C HIS A 464 -26.83 35.75 -10.33
N LYS A 465 -26.34 34.63 -10.89
CA LYS A 465 -25.40 34.54 -12.00
C LYS A 465 -24.03 35.18 -11.71
N ASN A 466 -23.65 35.37 -10.44
CA ASN A 466 -22.28 35.72 -10.12
C ASN A 466 -21.37 34.52 -10.39
N ILE A 467 -20.16 34.80 -10.88
CA ILE A 467 -19.20 33.80 -11.34
C ILE A 467 -18.04 33.74 -10.35
N TYR A 468 -17.78 32.55 -9.82
CA TYR A 468 -16.71 32.30 -8.86
C TYR A 468 -15.63 31.52 -9.55
N VAL A 469 -14.44 32.10 -9.69
CA VAL A 469 -13.30 31.49 -10.36
C VAL A 469 -12.22 31.19 -9.32
N GLY A 470 -11.92 29.91 -9.12
CA GLY A 470 -10.79 29.48 -8.29
C GLY A 470 -9.49 29.59 -9.08
N GLU A 471 -8.65 30.57 -8.73
CA GLU A 471 -7.30 30.72 -9.28
C GLU A 471 -6.32 29.88 -8.47
N MET A 472 -5.75 28.87 -9.12
CA MET A 472 -4.76 27.97 -8.52
C MET A 472 -3.40 28.66 -8.34
N ALA A 473 -2.37 27.91 -7.96
CA ALA A 473 -1.00 28.41 -7.92
C ALA A 473 -0.64 29.17 -9.22
N PRO A 474 -0.03 30.36 -9.14
CA PRO A 474 0.55 30.98 -7.94
C PRO A 474 -0.41 31.96 -7.19
N ILE A 475 -1.68 32.06 -7.56
CA ILE A 475 -2.60 33.07 -6.99
C ILE A 475 -3.24 32.59 -5.68
N HIS A 476 -3.77 31.36 -5.67
CA HIS A 476 -4.42 30.71 -4.51
C HIS A 476 -5.65 31.45 -3.96
N GLN A 477 -6.49 32.05 -4.81
CA GLN A 477 -7.67 32.80 -4.37
C GLN A 477 -8.90 32.42 -5.18
N VAL A 478 -10.09 32.62 -4.61
CA VAL A 478 -11.34 32.63 -5.39
C VAL A 478 -11.69 34.07 -5.74
N LYS A 479 -11.85 34.36 -7.03
CA LYS A 479 -12.30 35.66 -7.55
C LYS A 479 -13.79 35.60 -7.86
N VAL A 480 -14.55 36.57 -7.39
CA VAL A 480 -16.00 36.66 -7.57
C VAL A 480 -16.31 37.78 -8.57
N PHE A 481 -17.04 37.46 -9.63
CA PHE A 481 -17.40 38.40 -10.69
C PHE A 481 -18.92 38.52 -10.81
N SER A 482 -19.38 39.69 -11.22
CA SER A 482 -20.78 39.94 -11.60
C SER A 482 -21.17 39.16 -12.86
N PRO A 483 -22.47 39.06 -13.19
CA PRO A 483 -22.95 38.44 -14.42
C PRO A 483 -22.37 39.05 -15.71
N ARG A 484 -21.88 40.31 -15.64
CA ARG A 484 -21.24 41.02 -16.74
C ARG A 484 -19.71 40.86 -16.79
N GLY A 485 -19.14 40.02 -15.92
CA GLY A 485 -17.69 39.76 -15.87
C GLY A 485 -16.86 40.81 -15.12
N LYS A 486 -17.48 41.79 -14.43
CA LYS A 486 -16.77 42.74 -13.55
C LYS A 486 -16.38 42.06 -12.24
N LEU A 487 -15.12 42.17 -11.83
CA LEU A 487 -14.63 41.67 -10.53
C LEU A 487 -15.33 42.42 -9.38
N LEU A 488 -15.91 41.67 -8.45
CA LEU A 488 -16.62 42.18 -7.27
C LEU A 488 -15.77 42.10 -6.01
N ARG A 489 -15.17 40.93 -5.74
CA ARG A 489 -14.33 40.68 -4.55
C ARG A 489 -13.44 39.46 -4.73
N THR A 490 -12.52 39.26 -3.79
CA THR A 490 -11.65 38.08 -3.69
C THR A 490 -11.79 37.40 -2.32
N ILE A 491 -11.63 36.08 -2.29
CA ILE A 491 -11.67 35.24 -1.08
C ILE A 491 -10.32 34.53 -0.93
N GLY A 492 -9.81 34.48 0.30
CA GLY A 492 -8.49 33.97 0.64
C GLY A 492 -7.38 35.01 0.43
N LYS A 493 -6.22 34.74 1.03
CA LYS A 493 -5.01 35.56 0.84
C LYS A 493 -4.27 35.11 -0.43
N ARG A 494 -3.47 36.02 -1.00
CA ARG A 494 -2.67 35.70 -2.19
C ARG A 494 -1.45 34.86 -1.78
N GLY A 495 -1.20 33.79 -2.53
CA GLY A 495 -0.07 32.88 -2.29
C GLY A 495 -0.41 31.69 -1.40
N PRO A 496 0.47 30.68 -1.31
CA PRO A 496 0.22 29.46 -0.54
C PRO A 496 0.27 29.70 0.97
N HIS A 497 -0.08 28.67 1.77
CA HIS A 497 0.22 28.69 3.20
C HIS A 497 1.72 28.83 3.46
N LYS A 498 2.07 29.65 4.46
CA LYS A 498 3.45 29.86 4.88
C LYS A 498 3.81 28.94 6.04
N ILE A 499 5.10 28.66 6.19
CA ILE A 499 5.64 28.04 7.41
C ILE A 499 5.39 28.99 8.59
N GLY A 500 5.01 28.44 9.74
CA GLY A 500 4.63 29.15 10.96
C GLY A 500 3.22 28.82 11.42
N VAL A 501 2.60 29.77 12.12
CA VAL A 501 1.23 29.63 12.67
C VAL A 501 0.23 29.38 11.54
N PHE A 502 -0.62 28.38 11.73
CA PHE A 502 -1.64 28.03 10.75
C PHE A 502 -2.74 29.10 10.68
N ASP A 503 -2.89 29.71 9.51
CA ASP A 503 -3.93 30.69 9.21
C ASP A 503 -5.10 30.04 8.45
N PRO A 504 -6.28 29.87 9.07
CA PRO A 504 -7.42 29.26 8.40
C PRO A 504 -7.98 30.12 7.24
N ASP A 505 -7.73 31.44 7.23
CA ASP A 505 -8.19 32.38 6.20
C ASP A 505 -7.28 32.44 4.96
N ASN A 506 -6.23 31.61 4.89
CA ASN A 506 -5.45 31.43 3.68
C ASN A 506 -5.93 30.21 2.89
N LEU A 507 -5.90 30.25 1.56
CA LEU A 507 -6.38 29.18 0.66
C LEU A 507 -5.20 28.56 -0.09
N GLU A 508 -5.38 27.33 -0.58
CA GLU A 508 -4.39 26.73 -1.46
C GLU A 508 -4.98 26.00 -2.68
N SER A 509 -4.68 26.50 -3.88
CA SER A 509 -5.05 25.87 -5.15
C SER A 509 -6.54 25.49 -5.24
N PRO A 510 -7.46 26.47 -5.16
CA PRO A 510 -8.91 26.24 -5.18
C PRO A 510 -9.38 25.61 -6.50
N ALA A 511 -9.51 24.28 -6.54
CA ALA A 511 -9.81 23.51 -7.75
C ALA A 511 -11.29 23.12 -7.86
N GLY A 512 -11.92 22.83 -6.73
CA GLY A 512 -13.38 22.72 -6.62
C GLY A 512 -13.91 23.97 -5.96
N VAL A 513 -14.87 24.63 -6.60
CA VAL A 513 -15.58 25.78 -6.02
C VAL A 513 -17.06 25.53 -6.24
N GLU A 514 -17.88 25.80 -5.24
CA GLU A 514 -19.35 25.78 -5.33
C GLU A 514 -19.94 26.77 -4.33
N VAL A 515 -21.15 27.27 -4.59
CA VAL A 515 -21.86 28.17 -3.68
C VAL A 515 -23.06 27.46 -3.07
N ASP A 516 -23.16 27.48 -1.74
CA ASP A 516 -24.28 26.90 -1.02
C ASP A 516 -25.55 27.77 -1.04
N ALA A 517 -26.67 27.22 -0.56
CA ALA A 517 -27.95 27.92 -0.52
C ALA A 517 -27.97 29.16 0.40
N ASN A 518 -26.99 29.30 1.31
CA ASN A 518 -26.83 30.48 2.16
C ASN A 518 -25.92 31.55 1.51
N GLY A 519 -25.34 31.24 0.34
CA GLY A 519 -24.36 32.07 -0.34
C GLY A 519 -22.95 31.98 0.25
N ASN A 520 -22.65 30.93 1.03
CA ASN A 520 -21.27 30.63 1.41
C ASN A 520 -20.57 29.89 0.28
N VAL A 521 -19.26 30.12 0.16
CA VAL A 521 -18.43 29.53 -0.87
C VAL A 521 -17.72 28.31 -0.30
N TRP A 522 -17.94 27.16 -0.90
CA TRP A 522 -17.25 25.92 -0.60
C TRP A 522 -16.06 25.75 -1.54
N VAL A 523 -14.92 25.35 -0.97
CA VAL A 523 -13.67 25.23 -1.70
C VAL A 523 -13.00 23.89 -1.40
N CYS A 524 -12.74 23.12 -2.46
CA CYS A 524 -11.85 21.96 -2.44
C CYS A 524 -10.45 22.39 -2.86
N GLU A 525 -9.51 22.28 -1.93
CA GLU A 525 -8.16 22.78 -2.07
C GLU A 525 -7.23 21.68 -2.55
N PHE A 526 -6.72 21.84 -3.77
CA PHE A 526 -5.90 20.83 -4.42
C PHE A 526 -4.43 21.01 -4.05
N ASN A 527 -4.11 20.66 -2.81
CA ASN A 527 -2.75 20.57 -2.29
C ASN A 527 -2.54 19.23 -1.56
N GLN A 528 -1.39 18.59 -1.79
CA GLN A 528 -1.08 17.26 -1.26
C GLN A 528 -0.54 17.27 0.18
N GLU A 529 0.05 18.38 0.61
CA GLU A 529 0.61 18.55 1.94
C GLU A 529 -0.47 18.98 2.95
N LEU A 530 -1.37 19.86 2.51
CA LEU A 530 -2.55 20.29 3.26
C LEU A 530 -3.81 19.97 2.45
N LYS A 531 -4.29 18.74 2.59
CA LYS A 531 -5.55 18.31 2.00
C LYS A 531 -6.70 18.92 2.80
N ARG A 532 -7.51 19.78 2.17
CA ARG A 532 -8.55 20.54 2.86
C ARG A 532 -9.80 20.76 1.99
N THR A 533 -10.96 20.71 2.64
CA THR A 533 -12.21 21.32 2.16
C THR A 533 -12.58 22.43 3.14
N SER A 534 -12.90 23.62 2.64
CA SER A 534 -13.19 24.81 3.46
C SER A 534 -14.47 25.53 3.01
N VAL A 535 -15.12 26.24 3.94
CA VAL A 535 -16.36 27.00 3.73
C VAL A 535 -16.14 28.44 4.16
N TRP A 536 -16.54 29.37 3.29
CA TRP A 536 -16.24 30.78 3.41
C TRP A 536 -17.51 31.61 3.37
N ASN A 537 -17.68 32.52 4.32
CA ASN A 537 -18.81 33.45 4.30
C ASN A 537 -18.64 34.54 3.23
N ARG A 538 -19.66 35.39 3.07
CA ARG A 538 -19.65 36.48 2.07
C ARG A 538 -18.54 37.51 2.30
N GLN A 539 -18.07 37.66 3.54
CA GLN A 539 -16.96 38.53 3.94
C GLN A 539 -15.58 37.93 3.64
N GLY A 540 -15.52 36.69 3.14
CA GLY A 540 -14.26 36.02 2.81
C GLY A 540 -13.53 35.45 4.03
N LYS A 541 -14.24 35.15 5.12
CA LYS A 541 -13.72 34.46 6.30
C LYS A 541 -14.01 32.97 6.25
N CYS A 542 -13.02 32.15 6.60
CA CYS A 542 -13.18 30.70 6.72
C CYS A 542 -13.98 30.39 7.99
N ILE A 543 -15.20 29.89 7.81
CA ILE A 543 -16.13 29.61 8.92
C ILE A 543 -16.20 28.13 9.28
N ASN A 544 -15.81 27.24 8.36
CA ASN A 544 -15.75 25.80 8.59
C ASN A 544 -14.69 25.15 7.69
N GLN A 545 -14.11 24.04 8.15
CA GLN A 545 -13.14 23.28 7.37
C GLN A 545 -13.03 21.83 7.85
N VAL A 546 -12.67 20.96 6.92
CA VAL A 546 -12.23 19.60 7.20
C VAL A 546 -10.82 19.41 6.66
N LEU A 547 -9.92 18.94 7.53
CA LEU A 547 -8.57 18.52 7.17
C LEU A 547 -8.60 17.04 6.81
N GLY A 548 -8.07 16.71 5.64
CA GLY A 548 -8.10 15.35 5.11
C GLY A 548 -8.48 15.33 3.62
N PRO A 549 -8.47 14.15 3.00
CA PRO A 549 -8.20 12.83 3.59
C PRO A 549 -6.74 12.62 3.99
N THR A 550 -6.40 11.50 4.64
CA THR A 550 -5.02 11.13 4.96
C THR A 550 -4.17 10.89 3.70
N VAL A 551 -2.85 10.82 3.85
CA VAL A 551 -1.96 10.30 2.79
C VAL A 551 -2.15 8.79 2.62
N TYR A 552 -1.64 8.25 1.52
CA TYR A 552 -1.67 6.82 1.27
C TYR A 552 -1.05 6.01 2.42
N GLY A 553 -1.80 5.04 2.94
CA GLY A 553 -1.39 4.22 4.07
C GLY A 553 -1.56 4.84 5.45
N GLY A 554 -1.90 6.13 5.58
CA GLY A 554 -2.05 6.81 6.87
C GLY A 554 -0.72 7.29 7.47
N GLY A 555 -0.57 7.19 8.80
CA GLY A 555 0.67 7.52 9.51
C GLY A 555 0.53 8.62 10.57
N GLY A 556 1.64 9.32 10.83
CA GLY A 556 1.79 10.35 11.87
C GLY A 556 2.47 9.83 13.14
N ASP A 557 2.82 10.76 14.00
CA ASP A 557 3.71 10.49 15.13
C ASP A 557 3.39 11.39 16.33
N ILE A 558 3.77 10.94 17.52
CA ILE A 558 3.50 11.64 18.79
C ILE A 558 4.84 12.17 19.32
N ASP A 559 4.86 13.39 19.85
CA ASP A 559 6.05 13.91 20.53
C ASP A 559 6.40 12.97 21.72
N PRO A 560 7.61 12.36 21.77
CA PRO A 560 7.98 11.42 22.82
C PRO A 560 7.92 12.01 24.23
N HIS A 561 8.00 13.34 24.37
CA HIS A 561 7.96 14.05 25.66
C HIS A 561 6.63 14.75 25.93
N ASN A 562 5.69 14.78 24.98
CA ASN A 562 4.41 15.45 25.16
C ASN A 562 3.30 14.73 24.39
N GLU A 563 2.49 13.97 25.12
CA GLU A 563 1.40 13.20 24.54
C GLU A 563 0.28 14.00 23.86
N ASN A 564 0.21 15.30 24.07
CA ASN A 564 -0.79 16.18 23.47
C ASN A 564 -0.28 16.89 22.20
N ARG A 565 0.93 16.55 21.73
CA ARG A 565 1.56 17.15 20.55
C ARG A 565 1.85 16.09 19.49
N PHE A 566 1.36 16.32 18.28
CA PHE A 566 1.40 15.35 17.18
C PHE A 566 1.97 15.96 15.92
N PHE A 567 2.69 15.14 15.15
CA PHE A 567 3.29 15.55 13.90
C PHE A 567 2.77 14.71 12.74
N TYR A 568 2.43 15.38 11.64
CA TYR A 568 1.99 14.72 10.43
C TYR A 568 2.45 15.48 9.18
N LYS A 569 3.45 14.94 8.47
CA LYS A 569 3.91 15.48 7.16
C LYS A 569 4.11 17.01 7.19
N GLY A 570 4.98 17.50 8.09
CA GLY A 570 5.27 18.93 8.20
C GLY A 570 4.18 19.79 8.88
N LYS A 571 3.21 19.17 9.54
CA LYS A 571 2.17 19.85 10.33
C LYS A 571 2.26 19.45 11.80
N GLU A 572 2.00 20.41 12.67
CA GLU A 572 1.93 20.21 14.11
C GLU A 572 0.48 20.39 14.59
N PHE A 573 -0.02 19.38 15.28
CA PHE A 573 -1.33 19.38 15.92
C PHE A 573 -1.18 19.40 17.43
N LEU A 574 -2.09 20.11 18.11
CA LEU A 574 -2.19 20.09 19.57
C LEU A 574 -3.58 19.60 19.99
N ARG A 575 -3.58 18.71 20.98
CA ARG A 575 -4.77 18.28 21.72
C ARG A 575 -4.88 19.08 23.01
N ASP A 576 -6.06 19.63 23.26
CA ASP A 576 -6.40 20.20 24.56
C ASP A 576 -6.65 19.05 25.56
N PRO A 577 -5.87 18.94 26.65
CA PRO A 577 -6.04 17.85 27.61
C PRO A 577 -7.37 17.90 28.36
N LYS A 578 -8.00 19.08 28.50
CA LYS A 578 -9.28 19.26 29.20
C LYS A 578 -10.46 18.92 28.29
N THR A 579 -10.45 19.42 27.06
CA THR A 579 -11.60 19.28 26.15
C THR A 579 -11.45 18.14 25.14
N GLY A 580 -10.25 17.58 24.99
CA GLY A 580 -9.91 16.60 23.96
C GLY A 580 -9.90 17.16 22.54
N LYS A 581 -10.16 18.46 22.34
CA LYS A 581 -10.21 19.09 21.03
C LYS A 581 -8.82 19.13 20.40
N ILE A 582 -8.75 18.79 19.12
CA ILE A 582 -7.50 18.75 18.36
C ILE A 582 -7.54 19.81 17.27
N ARG A 583 -6.43 20.55 17.14
CA ARG A 583 -6.30 21.62 16.14
C ARG A 583 -4.93 21.58 15.46
N LEU A 584 -4.92 21.87 14.16
CA LEU A 584 -3.69 22.22 13.44
C LEU A 584 -3.25 23.60 13.95
N VAL A 585 -2.04 23.68 14.52
CA VAL A 585 -1.51 24.94 15.08
C VAL A 585 -0.40 25.54 14.24
N LYS A 586 0.42 24.71 13.59
CA LYS A 586 1.55 25.17 12.79
C LYS A 586 1.76 24.31 11.54
N ILE A 587 2.20 24.96 10.48
CA ILE A 587 2.89 24.32 9.36
C ILE A 587 4.38 24.52 9.61
N ILE A 588 5.08 23.43 9.93
CA ILE A 588 6.49 23.47 10.35
C ILE A 588 7.43 23.17 9.18
N TRP A 589 6.91 22.66 8.06
CA TRP A 589 7.69 22.34 6.86
C TRP A 589 6.80 22.31 5.62
N ARG A 590 7.39 22.65 4.46
CA ARG A 590 6.79 22.50 3.13
C ARG A 590 7.83 22.06 2.10
N SER A 591 7.43 21.26 1.12
CA SER A 591 8.31 20.80 0.03
C SER A 591 8.66 21.89 -0.98
N ASP A 592 7.85 22.95 -1.06
CA ASP A 592 8.07 24.08 -1.96
C ASP A 592 8.92 25.20 -1.33
N ASN A 593 9.46 25.00 -0.12
CA ASN A 593 10.39 25.95 0.47
C ASN A 593 11.73 25.92 -0.27
N PRO A 594 12.09 26.97 -1.04
CA PRO A 594 13.31 26.97 -1.82
C PRO A 594 14.56 27.17 -0.96
N ALA A 595 14.42 27.43 0.34
CA ALA A 595 15.53 27.72 1.25
C ALA A 595 16.45 26.51 1.47
N TYR A 596 15.94 25.29 1.30
CA TYR A 596 16.67 24.07 1.66
C TYR A 596 16.83 23.12 0.49
N ASP A 597 18.00 22.49 0.40
CA ASP A 597 18.21 21.36 -0.50
C ASP A 597 17.68 20.06 0.14
N LEU A 598 17.15 19.15 -0.69
CA LEU A 598 16.58 17.87 -0.24
C LEU A 598 17.35 16.69 -0.87
N PHE A 599 17.75 15.71 -0.07
CA PHE A 599 18.44 14.49 -0.53
C PHE A 599 17.55 13.50 -1.31
N PHE A 600 16.40 13.91 -1.84
CA PHE A 600 15.48 13.05 -2.56
C PHE A 600 15.30 13.54 -4.00
N GLU A 601 15.52 12.66 -5.00
CA GLU A 601 15.52 13.00 -6.43
C GLU A 601 14.17 13.47 -6.98
N LYS A 602 13.07 13.16 -6.29
CA LYS A 602 11.73 13.68 -6.61
C LYS A 602 11.01 14.09 -5.33
N ALA A 603 10.65 15.37 -5.24
CA ALA A 603 9.65 15.87 -4.29
C ALA A 603 8.21 15.36 -4.58
N ALA A 604 8.05 14.28 -5.36
CA ALA A 604 6.76 13.88 -5.93
C ALA A 604 5.79 13.36 -4.87
N HIS A 605 4.96 14.29 -4.42
CA HIS A 605 3.52 14.19 -4.17
C HIS A 605 2.95 12.77 -4.01
N ASN A 606 2.41 12.51 -2.82
CA ASN A 606 1.82 11.26 -2.30
C ASN A 606 2.75 10.15 -1.86
N PHE A 607 3.95 10.03 -2.43
CA PHE A 607 4.90 8.96 -2.11
C PHE A 607 6.29 9.47 -1.67
N GLY A 608 6.53 10.79 -1.71
CA GLY A 608 7.82 11.39 -1.38
C GLY A 608 8.26 11.18 0.07
N GLY A 609 9.53 10.83 0.25
CA GLY A 609 10.15 10.56 1.55
C GLY A 609 10.76 11.76 2.28
N ALA A 610 10.72 12.96 1.70
CA ALA A 610 11.45 14.10 2.24
C ALA A 610 10.84 14.70 3.53
N ALA A 611 9.53 14.58 3.74
CA ALA A 611 8.86 15.26 4.85
C ALA A 611 9.36 14.78 6.24
N PRO A 612 9.47 15.67 7.24
CA PRO A 612 9.76 15.28 8.62
C PRO A 612 8.63 14.37 9.15
N ALA A 613 9.00 13.25 9.79
CA ALA A 613 8.03 12.30 10.33
C ALA A 613 8.36 11.80 11.73
N TYR A 614 9.46 11.07 11.90
CA TYR A 614 9.72 10.31 13.13
C TYR A 614 10.49 11.15 14.15
N PRO A 615 9.83 11.68 15.20
CA PRO A 615 10.45 12.55 16.19
C PRO A 615 11.33 11.74 17.16
N PHE A 616 12.43 12.33 17.59
CA PHE A 616 13.25 11.82 18.69
C PHE A 616 14.02 12.95 19.35
N TYR A 617 14.35 12.80 20.63
CA TYR A 617 15.19 13.76 21.34
C TYR A 617 16.64 13.30 21.38
N HIS A 618 17.54 14.26 21.18
CA HIS A 618 18.97 14.08 21.41
C HIS A 618 19.50 15.35 22.09
N ASN A 619 20.14 15.20 23.26
CA ASN A 619 20.65 16.31 24.07
C ASN A 619 19.65 17.46 24.27
N GLY A 620 18.39 17.11 24.59
CA GLY A 620 17.31 18.07 24.86
C GLY A 620 16.71 18.75 23.61
N LYS A 621 17.25 18.52 22.41
CA LYS A 621 16.70 19.04 21.15
C LYS A 621 15.80 18.01 20.47
N LEU A 622 14.74 18.48 19.83
CA LEU A 622 13.81 17.66 19.06
C LEU A 622 14.28 17.56 17.61
N PHE A 623 14.60 16.35 17.17
CA PHE A 623 14.93 16.02 15.80
C PHE A 623 13.83 15.19 15.15
N PHE A 624 13.82 15.16 13.83
CA PHE A 624 13.04 14.20 13.05
C PHE A 624 13.94 13.47 12.06
N THR A 625 13.62 12.21 11.79
CA THR A 625 14.01 11.59 10.52
C THR A 625 12.87 11.71 9.51
N SER A 626 13.25 11.71 8.24
CA SER A 626 12.33 11.81 7.12
C SER A 626 11.42 10.59 7.00
N TRP A 627 10.19 10.80 6.52
CA TRP A 627 9.24 9.72 6.29
C TRP A 627 9.78 8.74 5.24
N GLN A 628 9.81 7.45 5.54
CA GLN A 628 10.23 6.45 4.56
C GLN A 628 9.08 5.49 4.28
N GLY A 629 8.27 5.85 3.30
CA GLY A 629 7.23 4.98 2.73
C GLY A 629 7.62 4.42 1.37
N TRP A 630 6.63 4.19 0.51
CA TRP A 630 6.80 3.52 -0.79
C TRP A 630 7.96 4.12 -1.62
N ALA A 631 8.99 3.30 -1.91
CA ALA A 631 10.11 3.60 -2.80
C ALA A 631 11.09 4.73 -2.40
N ALA A 632 11.12 5.15 -1.12
CA ALA A 632 11.99 6.25 -0.66
C ALA A 632 13.17 5.82 0.25
N ALA A 633 13.41 4.53 0.44
CA ALA A 633 14.37 4.03 1.43
C ALA A 633 15.83 3.96 0.96
N HIS A 634 16.27 4.92 0.16
CA HIS A 634 17.70 5.08 -0.20
C HIS A 634 18.39 6.18 0.60
N ASN A 635 17.64 7.12 1.18
CA ASN A 635 18.15 8.29 1.92
C ASN A 635 17.37 8.54 3.21
N ILE A 636 18.05 9.08 4.23
CA ILE A 636 17.45 9.72 5.41
C ILE A 636 17.84 11.19 5.39
N MET A 637 16.86 12.07 5.55
CA MET A 637 17.10 13.46 5.99
C MET A 637 16.87 13.57 7.51
N ILE A 638 17.74 14.31 8.18
CA ILE A 638 17.66 14.63 9.60
C ILE A 638 17.26 16.10 9.71
N TRP A 639 16.20 16.35 10.45
CA TRP A 639 15.60 17.66 10.64
C TRP A 639 15.75 18.08 12.09
N LEU A 640 16.06 19.35 12.34
CA LEU A 640 16.00 19.96 13.66
C LEU A 640 14.71 20.78 13.76
N TYR A 641 13.98 20.64 14.87
CA TYR A 641 12.93 21.59 15.24
C TYR A 641 13.53 22.77 15.99
N ASP A 642 13.55 23.94 15.36
CA ASP A 642 13.97 25.19 15.98
C ASP A 642 13.17 26.37 15.43
N ARG A 643 13.09 27.46 16.19
CA ARG A 643 12.50 28.75 15.74
C ARG A 643 11.12 28.59 15.04
N ASP A 644 10.23 27.79 15.63
CA ASP A 644 8.86 27.53 15.15
C ASP A 644 8.71 26.76 13.82
N HIS A 645 9.77 26.15 13.30
CA HIS A 645 9.71 25.30 12.11
C HIS A 645 10.72 24.16 12.20
N VAL A 646 10.84 23.37 11.12
CA VAL A 646 11.96 22.43 10.99
C VAL A 646 12.80 22.76 9.78
N ARG A 647 14.11 22.58 9.95
CA ARG A 647 15.10 22.72 8.88
C ARG A 647 15.99 21.47 8.81
N PRO A 648 16.49 21.12 7.62
CA PRO A 648 17.37 19.99 7.50
C PRO A 648 18.76 20.37 8.01
N VAL A 649 19.40 19.44 8.73
CA VAL A 649 20.73 19.66 9.33
C VAL A 649 21.75 18.60 8.94
N ALA A 650 21.28 17.46 8.43
CA ALA A 650 22.13 16.40 7.92
C ALA A 650 21.33 15.44 7.04
N ALA A 651 22.04 14.66 6.24
CA ALA A 651 21.46 13.59 5.43
C ALA A 651 22.48 12.47 5.19
N ILE A 652 21.98 11.25 4.94
CA ILE A 652 22.80 10.08 4.62
C ILE A 652 22.10 9.16 3.63
N GLY A 653 22.87 8.52 2.75
CA GLY A 653 22.38 7.47 1.86
C GLY A 653 22.96 7.53 0.46
N THR A 654 22.26 6.94 -0.50
CA THR A 654 22.66 6.93 -1.91
C THR A 654 22.72 8.34 -2.48
N ILE A 655 23.84 8.67 -3.15
CA ILE A 655 24.07 10.00 -3.72
C ILE A 655 22.97 10.35 -4.74
N PRO A 656 22.17 11.41 -4.50
CA PRO A 656 21.13 11.84 -5.43
C PRO A 656 21.73 12.37 -6.74
N ASP A 657 21.05 12.14 -7.87
CA ASP A 657 21.48 12.60 -9.19
C ASP A 657 21.79 14.10 -9.26
N TRP A 658 20.98 14.96 -8.62
CA TRP A 658 21.22 16.41 -8.60
C TRP A 658 22.51 16.78 -7.87
N LEU A 659 22.85 16.05 -6.79
CA LEU A 659 24.05 16.31 -6.00
C LEU A 659 25.30 15.86 -6.77
N ARG A 660 25.20 14.75 -7.50
CA ARG A 660 26.26 14.32 -8.44
C ARG A 660 26.55 15.41 -9.46
N GLN A 661 25.51 15.96 -10.09
CA GLN A 661 25.66 17.06 -11.05
C GLN A 661 26.34 18.30 -10.44
N ARG A 662 25.92 18.70 -9.23
CA ARG A 662 26.46 19.87 -8.52
C ARG A 662 27.93 19.69 -8.15
N VAL A 663 28.31 18.54 -7.60
CA VAL A 663 29.66 18.31 -7.05
C VAL A 663 30.69 17.94 -8.12
N GLU A 664 30.27 17.23 -9.16
CA GLU A 664 31.16 16.74 -10.23
C GLU A 664 31.28 17.72 -11.40
N GLY A 665 30.51 18.82 -11.42
CA GLY A 665 30.62 19.90 -12.41
C GLY A 665 30.35 19.46 -13.85
N ARG A 666 29.68 18.31 -14.03
CA ARG A 666 29.38 17.75 -15.35
C ARG A 666 27.90 17.85 -15.65
N SER A 667 27.54 18.76 -16.54
CA SER A 667 26.28 18.74 -17.29
C SER A 667 26.31 17.61 -18.34
N GLY A 668 26.57 16.37 -17.91
CA GLY A 668 26.84 15.21 -18.77
C GLY A 668 25.87 14.05 -18.53
N ASP A 669 25.64 13.27 -19.57
CA ASP A 669 24.76 12.10 -19.55
C ASP A 669 25.31 11.02 -18.59
N PRO A 670 24.54 10.55 -17.59
CA PRO A 670 25.01 9.61 -16.56
C PRO A 670 25.45 8.24 -17.12
N LYS A 671 25.07 7.92 -18.37
CA LYS A 671 25.52 6.71 -19.08
C LYS A 671 26.99 6.83 -19.52
N PHE A 672 27.51 8.05 -19.72
CA PHE A 672 28.88 8.32 -20.13
C PHE A 672 29.74 8.75 -18.94
N GLY A 673 30.46 7.78 -18.35
CA GLY A 673 31.42 8.02 -17.27
C GLY A 673 32.87 8.14 -17.75
N LYS A 674 33.77 7.34 -17.19
CA LYS A 674 35.18 7.29 -17.60
C LYS A 674 35.29 6.64 -18.96
N LYS A 675 35.94 7.31 -19.91
CA LYS A 675 36.35 6.68 -21.18
C LYS A 675 37.39 5.60 -20.87
N VAL A 676 37.11 4.38 -21.31
CA VAL A 676 37.91 3.19 -21.01
C VAL A 676 38.74 2.77 -22.20
N ALA A 677 38.15 2.79 -23.40
CA ALA A 677 38.78 2.32 -24.61
C ALA A 677 38.32 3.13 -25.83
N SER A 678 39.06 3.01 -26.93
CA SER A 678 38.76 3.68 -28.20
C SER A 678 39.27 2.84 -29.36
N ALA A 679 38.50 2.77 -30.46
CA ALA A 679 38.88 2.02 -31.65
C ALA A 679 38.41 2.71 -32.93
N ARG A 680 39.11 2.47 -34.05
CA ARG A 680 38.60 2.78 -35.39
C ARG A 680 37.72 1.64 -35.88
N ILE A 681 36.61 1.98 -36.54
CA ILE A 681 35.66 1.01 -37.09
C ILE A 681 35.34 1.32 -38.55
N LYS A 682 34.80 0.35 -39.29
CA LYS A 682 34.43 0.51 -40.71
C LYS A 682 32.92 0.44 -40.97
N ARG A 683 32.14 0.00 -39.99
CA ARG A 683 30.68 -0.18 -40.07
C ARG A 683 30.05 0.00 -38.71
N ILE A 684 28.75 0.32 -38.68
CA ILE A 684 27.93 0.41 -37.46
C ILE A 684 26.91 -0.72 -37.51
N ASP A 685 27.36 -1.90 -37.13
CA ASP A 685 26.58 -3.13 -37.04
C ASP A 685 27.18 -4.00 -35.95
N PHE A 686 26.71 -3.82 -34.72
CA PHE A 686 27.22 -4.45 -33.52
C PHE A 686 26.16 -5.34 -32.88
N THR A 687 26.56 -6.53 -32.47
CA THR A 687 25.82 -7.40 -31.57
C THR A 687 26.83 -7.95 -30.56
N TRP A 688 26.75 -7.51 -29.31
CA TRP A 688 27.69 -7.91 -28.26
C TRP A 688 27.12 -9.08 -27.46
N GLY A 689 27.87 -10.18 -27.37
CA GLY A 689 27.54 -11.34 -26.52
C GLY A 689 28.13 -11.28 -25.11
N GLY A 690 28.87 -10.21 -24.80
CA GLY A 690 29.64 -10.01 -23.57
C GLY A 690 30.24 -8.61 -23.53
N ALA A 691 31.29 -8.41 -22.71
CA ALA A 691 31.97 -7.12 -22.60
C ALA A 691 32.48 -6.61 -23.99
N PRO A 692 32.20 -5.36 -24.36
CA PRO A 692 32.41 -4.88 -25.73
C PRO A 692 33.87 -4.53 -26.05
N ALA A 693 34.71 -4.31 -25.02
CA ALA A 693 36.15 -4.13 -25.13
C ALA A 693 36.84 -4.44 -23.78
N LYS A 694 38.15 -4.65 -23.79
CA LYS A 694 38.94 -4.88 -22.57
C LYS A 694 38.78 -3.71 -21.58
N GLY A 695 38.43 -4.02 -20.33
CA GLY A 695 38.19 -3.04 -19.27
C GLY A 695 36.79 -2.42 -19.25
N VAL A 696 35.96 -2.69 -20.26
CA VAL A 696 34.56 -2.25 -20.29
C VAL A 696 33.69 -3.29 -19.60
N LYS A 697 32.69 -2.85 -18.84
CA LYS A 697 31.74 -3.75 -18.17
C LYS A 697 30.91 -4.53 -19.20
N ARG A 698 30.49 -5.75 -18.85
CA ARG A 698 29.60 -6.57 -19.68
C ARG A 698 28.24 -5.89 -19.90
N ASP A 699 27.63 -5.48 -18.79
CA ASP A 699 26.38 -4.74 -18.72
C ASP A 699 26.68 -3.33 -18.19
N ASN A 700 25.78 -2.38 -18.42
CA ASN A 700 25.95 -0.97 -18.02
C ASN A 700 27.23 -0.37 -18.63
N PHE A 701 27.26 -0.26 -19.95
CA PHE A 701 28.28 0.49 -20.67
C PHE A 701 27.64 1.48 -21.66
N ALA A 702 28.42 2.46 -22.09
CA ALA A 702 28.01 3.35 -23.17
C ALA A 702 29.08 3.41 -24.25
N VAL A 703 28.64 3.66 -25.48
CA VAL A 703 29.54 3.94 -26.59
C VAL A 703 29.14 5.23 -27.28
N ARG A 704 30.16 5.96 -27.73
CA ARG A 704 29.99 7.11 -28.63
C ARG A 704 30.73 6.81 -29.92
N ILE A 705 29.98 6.76 -31.01
CA ILE A 705 30.52 6.65 -32.36
C ILE A 705 30.52 8.04 -32.99
N THR A 706 31.65 8.47 -33.52
CA THR A 706 31.79 9.72 -34.28
C THR A 706 32.47 9.47 -35.61
N GLY A 707 32.05 10.17 -36.66
CA GLY A 707 32.70 10.15 -37.97
C GLY A 707 31.87 10.94 -38.97
N GLU A 708 31.79 10.45 -40.20
CA GLU A 708 31.08 11.10 -41.30
C GLU A 708 30.20 10.09 -42.05
N LEU A 709 28.98 10.50 -42.40
CA LEU A 709 28.06 9.82 -43.31
C LEU A 709 28.18 10.49 -44.69
N ILE A 710 28.52 9.71 -45.72
CA ILE A 710 28.65 10.19 -47.10
C ILE A 710 27.38 9.87 -47.86
N VAL A 711 26.65 10.91 -48.22
CA VAL A 711 25.38 10.85 -48.94
C VAL A 711 25.67 10.93 -50.45
N PRO A 712 25.27 9.92 -51.25
CA PRO A 712 25.64 9.87 -52.67
C PRO A 712 24.80 10.81 -53.54
N THR A 713 23.53 10.99 -53.20
CA THR A 713 22.58 11.80 -53.97
C THR A 713 21.75 12.65 -53.03
N THR A 714 21.60 13.95 -53.35
CA THR A 714 20.71 14.86 -52.61
C THR A 714 19.27 14.35 -52.65
N GLY A 715 18.59 14.33 -51.51
CA GLY A 715 17.18 14.01 -51.43
C GLY A 715 16.72 13.61 -50.03
N ARG A 716 15.50 13.08 -49.93
CA ARG A 716 14.92 12.61 -48.66
C ARG A 716 15.41 11.22 -48.31
N TYR A 717 16.04 11.08 -47.15
CA TYR A 717 16.47 9.81 -46.59
C TYR A 717 15.64 9.44 -45.37
N THR A 718 15.39 8.15 -45.19
CA THR A 718 14.97 7.59 -43.90
C THR A 718 16.16 6.91 -43.26
N LEU A 719 16.55 7.35 -42.07
CA LEU A 719 17.57 6.71 -41.24
C LEU A 719 16.91 5.84 -40.19
N PHE A 720 17.51 4.69 -39.90
CA PHE A 720 17.01 3.75 -38.91
C PHE A 720 18.12 3.36 -37.94
N THR A 721 17.79 3.24 -36.66
CA THR A 721 18.65 2.63 -35.64
C THR A 721 17.97 1.41 -35.06
N ASP A 722 18.65 0.28 -35.04
CA ASP A 722 18.21 -0.97 -34.42
C ASP A 722 19.05 -1.19 -33.16
N SER A 723 18.48 -0.88 -31.98
CA SER A 723 19.25 -0.86 -30.72
C SER A 723 18.57 -1.53 -29.53
N ASP A 724 19.41 -2.04 -28.63
CA ASP A 724 19.11 -2.64 -27.32
C ASP A 724 20.27 -2.25 -26.39
N ASP A 725 20.18 -1.26 -25.50
CA ASP A 725 19.06 -0.37 -25.16
C ASP A 725 19.10 0.97 -25.96
N GLY A 726 19.20 2.11 -25.26
CA GLY A 726 18.90 3.45 -25.79
C GLY A 726 19.93 4.00 -26.77
N VAL A 727 19.44 4.80 -27.73
CA VAL A 727 20.22 5.38 -28.83
C VAL A 727 19.88 6.85 -29.10
N ARG A 728 20.89 7.64 -29.45
CA ARG A 728 20.74 8.97 -30.03
C ARG A 728 21.59 9.07 -31.29
N LEU A 729 20.97 9.43 -32.41
CA LEU A 729 21.64 9.72 -33.68
C LEU A 729 21.61 11.23 -33.93
N LEU A 730 22.77 11.81 -34.21
CA LEU A 730 22.93 13.20 -34.62
C LEU A 730 23.62 13.25 -35.98
N LEU A 731 23.11 14.11 -36.87
CA LEU A 731 23.75 14.53 -38.10
C LEU A 731 23.99 16.03 -38.08
N ASP A 732 25.21 16.47 -38.40
CA ASP A 732 25.61 17.89 -38.38
C ASP A 732 25.25 18.61 -37.06
N ASN A 733 25.48 17.90 -35.95
CA ASN A 733 25.13 18.31 -34.59
C ASN A 733 23.63 18.50 -34.32
N LYS A 734 22.74 18.13 -35.24
CA LYS A 734 21.28 18.16 -35.05
C LYS A 734 20.78 16.76 -34.66
N PRO A 735 19.92 16.64 -33.62
CA PRO A 735 19.34 15.35 -33.25
C PRO A 735 18.37 14.85 -34.32
N VAL A 736 18.51 13.59 -34.71
CA VAL A 736 17.69 12.90 -35.72
C VAL A 736 16.86 11.79 -35.09
N ILE A 737 17.47 10.95 -34.25
CA ILE A 737 16.78 9.95 -33.41
C ILE A 737 17.20 10.18 -31.97
N THR A 738 16.25 10.13 -31.02
CA THR A 738 16.50 10.47 -29.61
C THR A 738 15.86 9.50 -28.61
N ASN A 739 15.70 8.23 -28.98
CA ASN A 739 15.14 7.21 -28.09
C ASN A 739 16.15 6.80 -27.00
N TRP A 740 16.31 7.67 -26.00
CA TRP A 740 17.24 7.49 -24.89
C TRP A 740 16.56 6.84 -23.68
N THR A 741 15.96 5.67 -23.88
CA THR A 741 15.21 4.93 -22.87
C THR A 741 15.69 3.47 -22.78
N ASP A 742 15.36 2.78 -21.67
CA ASP A 742 15.64 1.35 -21.55
C ASP A 742 14.61 0.57 -22.40
N HIS A 743 15.08 -0.25 -23.33
CA HIS A 743 14.23 -1.01 -24.23
C HIS A 743 14.98 -2.20 -24.83
N GLY A 744 14.26 -3.30 -25.07
CA GLY A 744 14.81 -4.37 -25.91
C GLY A 744 15.03 -3.92 -27.36
N THR A 745 15.60 -4.78 -28.18
CA THR A 745 15.86 -4.56 -29.61
C THR A 745 14.68 -3.88 -30.32
N THR A 746 14.83 -2.59 -30.61
CA THR A 746 13.81 -1.72 -31.20
C THR A 746 14.39 -0.98 -32.39
N GLU A 747 13.63 -0.89 -33.48
CA GLU A 747 14.01 -0.12 -34.65
C GLU A 747 13.32 1.25 -34.64
N ASP A 748 14.08 2.30 -34.37
CA ASP A 748 13.65 3.69 -34.52
C ASP A 748 13.94 4.20 -35.93
N LYS A 749 13.12 5.14 -36.42
CA LYS A 749 13.32 5.76 -37.75
C LYS A 749 13.09 7.26 -37.74
N ALA A 750 13.76 7.97 -38.65
CA ALA A 750 13.54 9.40 -38.90
C ALA A 750 13.74 9.73 -40.38
N GLU A 751 12.88 10.58 -40.93
CA GLU A 751 13.02 11.13 -42.27
C GLU A 751 13.76 12.47 -42.21
N ILE A 752 14.74 12.66 -43.10
CA ILE A 752 15.58 13.86 -43.16
C ILE A 752 15.99 14.13 -44.61
N ASP A 753 15.94 15.39 -45.02
CA ASP A 753 16.48 15.82 -46.31
C ASP A 753 18.00 16.05 -46.18
N LEU A 754 18.79 15.37 -47.00
CA LEU A 754 20.26 15.43 -46.99
C LEU A 754 20.79 15.86 -48.36
N SER A 755 21.82 16.70 -48.36
CA SER A 755 22.59 17.04 -49.56
C SER A 755 23.58 15.93 -49.90
N ALA A 756 23.91 15.74 -51.18
CA ALA A 756 25.05 14.90 -51.55
C ALA A 756 26.34 15.44 -50.91
N GLY A 757 27.19 14.56 -50.37
CA GLY A 757 28.43 14.92 -49.70
C GLY A 757 28.55 14.39 -48.27
N SER A 758 29.50 14.94 -47.52
CA SER A 758 29.81 14.51 -46.16
C SER A 758 28.96 15.22 -45.11
N HIS A 759 28.37 14.44 -44.20
CA HIS A 759 27.63 14.91 -43.03
C HIS A 759 28.29 14.39 -41.75
N LYS A 760 28.46 15.24 -40.73
CA LYS A 760 29.04 14.82 -39.44
C LYS A 760 28.08 13.85 -38.77
N LEU A 761 28.58 12.66 -38.42
CA LEU A 761 27.81 11.60 -37.78
C LEU A 761 28.24 11.46 -36.32
N ARG A 762 27.25 11.44 -35.41
CA ARG A 762 27.44 11.00 -34.04
C ARG A 762 26.31 10.06 -33.62
N ILE A 763 26.67 8.91 -33.06
CA ILE A 763 25.73 8.01 -32.38
C ILE A 763 26.18 7.84 -30.94
N ASP A 764 25.31 8.18 -30.01
CA ASP A 764 25.44 7.78 -28.61
C ASP A 764 24.56 6.55 -28.40
N PHE A 765 25.07 5.55 -27.69
CA PHE A 765 24.34 4.32 -27.34
C PHE A 765 24.70 3.90 -25.92
N TYR A 766 23.76 3.28 -25.20
CA TYR A 766 24.07 2.56 -23.97
C TYR A 766 23.36 1.22 -23.91
N ASP A 767 23.99 0.29 -23.20
CA ASP A 767 23.40 -0.97 -22.76
C ASP A 767 23.26 -0.94 -21.24
N LYS A 768 22.11 -1.38 -20.72
CA LYS A 768 21.88 -1.49 -19.28
C LYS A 768 22.11 -2.90 -18.78
N ILE A 769 21.41 -3.88 -19.35
CA ILE A 769 21.50 -5.30 -19.00
C ILE A 769 21.05 -6.18 -20.15
N GLY A 770 21.62 -7.38 -20.28
CA GLY A 770 21.06 -8.42 -21.12
C GLY A 770 21.75 -8.54 -22.48
N GLY A 771 21.02 -8.31 -23.57
CA GLY A 771 21.55 -8.41 -24.92
C GLY A 771 21.81 -7.01 -25.48
N ALA A 772 23.01 -6.75 -25.99
CA ALA A 772 23.35 -5.44 -26.50
C ALA A 772 23.48 -5.45 -28.03
N ARG A 773 22.77 -4.54 -28.71
CA ARG A 773 22.81 -4.40 -30.18
C ARG A 773 22.77 -2.93 -30.60
N LEU A 774 23.48 -2.60 -31.67
CA LEU A 774 23.39 -1.30 -32.33
C LEU A 774 23.67 -1.44 -33.83
N ARG A 775 22.71 -1.08 -34.69
CA ARG A 775 22.90 -0.98 -36.14
C ARG A 775 22.39 0.33 -36.69
N LEU A 776 23.08 0.87 -37.69
CA LEU A 776 22.61 2.02 -38.49
C LEU A 776 22.21 1.54 -39.90
N LYS A 777 20.97 1.82 -40.30
CA LYS A 777 20.45 1.55 -41.64
C LYS A 777 19.94 2.84 -42.27
N TRP A 778 19.83 2.85 -43.60
CA TRP A 778 19.25 3.96 -44.34
C TRP A 778 18.41 3.48 -45.52
N GLN A 779 17.55 4.35 -46.02
CA GLN A 779 16.80 4.22 -47.26
C GLN A 779 16.75 5.62 -47.90
N GLY A 780 16.88 5.74 -49.21
CA GLY A 780 16.94 7.04 -49.88
C GLY A 780 16.73 6.93 -51.40
N PRO A 781 16.95 8.01 -52.15
CA PRO A 781 16.78 8.02 -53.60
C PRO A 781 17.61 6.93 -54.28
N GLY A 782 16.96 5.95 -54.90
CA GLY A 782 17.62 4.81 -55.54
C GLY A 782 18.27 3.80 -54.58
N ILE A 783 18.08 3.94 -53.27
CA ILE A 783 18.71 3.09 -52.24
C ILE A 783 17.60 2.36 -51.46
N PRO A 784 17.44 1.03 -51.63
CA PRO A 784 16.53 0.25 -50.79
C PRO A 784 17.04 0.23 -49.34
N LYS A 785 16.13 -0.02 -48.38
CA LYS A 785 16.49 -0.08 -46.96
C LYS A 785 17.59 -1.12 -46.73
N GLN A 786 18.75 -0.66 -46.25
CA GLN A 786 19.91 -1.51 -45.99
C GLN A 786 20.78 -0.93 -44.88
N THR A 787 21.64 -1.75 -44.26
CA THR A 787 22.72 -1.25 -43.38
C THR A 787 23.58 -0.26 -44.14
N VAL A 788 23.96 0.84 -43.51
CA VAL A 788 24.80 1.85 -44.16
C VAL A 788 26.14 1.20 -44.55
N PRO A 789 26.49 1.17 -45.85
CA PRO A 789 27.69 0.47 -46.30
C PRO A 789 28.96 1.20 -45.84
N ALA A 790 30.06 0.48 -45.68
CA ALA A 790 31.34 1.06 -45.26
C ALA A 790 31.84 2.17 -46.21
N SER A 791 31.50 2.09 -47.50
CA SER A 791 31.81 3.12 -48.51
C SER A 791 31.11 4.46 -48.23
N ALA A 792 29.99 4.44 -47.50
CA ALA A 792 29.24 5.62 -47.10
C ALA A 792 29.64 6.13 -45.69
N LEU A 793 30.70 5.60 -45.08
CA LEU A 793 31.15 5.98 -43.75
C LEU A 793 32.64 6.32 -43.76
N ARG A 794 33.01 7.49 -43.24
CA ARG A 794 34.42 7.91 -43.13
C ARG A 794 34.79 8.27 -41.70
N ASN A 795 36.07 8.09 -41.39
CA ASN A 795 36.69 8.50 -40.11
C ASN A 795 35.98 7.99 -38.85
N LEU A 796 35.32 6.83 -38.93
CA LEU A 796 34.56 6.31 -37.79
C LEU A 796 35.47 5.90 -36.63
N ARG A 797 35.15 6.43 -35.47
CA ARG A 797 35.75 6.12 -34.18
C ARG A 797 34.65 5.73 -33.21
N ILE A 798 34.84 4.65 -32.48
CA ILE A 798 34.03 4.26 -31.33
C ILE A 798 34.81 4.47 -30.04
N ASP A 799 34.21 5.16 -29.09
CA ASP A 799 34.72 5.35 -27.74
C ASP A 799 33.84 4.59 -26.75
N TYR A 800 34.45 3.80 -25.88
CA TYR A 800 33.77 3.00 -24.87
C TYR A 800 33.88 3.65 -23.49
N TYR A 801 32.79 3.64 -22.74
CA TYR A 801 32.68 4.25 -21.42
C TYR A 801 32.10 3.26 -20.43
N ASN A 802 32.67 3.22 -19.23
CA ASN A 802 31.96 2.68 -18.07
C ASN A 802 31.20 3.85 -17.40
N PRO A 803 29.99 3.63 -16.87
CA PRO A 803 29.24 4.65 -16.15
C PRO A 803 30.04 5.14 -14.93
N GLY A 804 29.94 6.43 -14.64
CA GLY A 804 30.89 7.16 -13.80
C GLY A 804 30.73 7.02 -12.29
N PHE A 805 29.93 6.07 -11.79
CA PHE A 805 29.56 6.06 -10.38
C PHE A 805 30.24 4.92 -9.63
N ASP A 806 31.52 5.09 -9.31
CA ASP A 806 32.23 4.26 -8.32
C ASP A 806 31.91 4.69 -6.88
N THR A 807 31.35 5.89 -6.68
CA THR A 807 30.92 6.41 -5.37
C THR A 807 29.47 6.03 -5.09
N ALA A 808 29.24 5.35 -3.96
CA ALA A 808 27.97 4.71 -3.64
C ALA A 808 27.06 5.56 -2.76
N ILE A 809 27.69 6.21 -1.79
CA ILE A 809 27.04 6.75 -0.60
C ILE A 809 27.65 8.09 -0.26
N CYS A 810 26.83 9.00 0.21
CA CYS A 810 27.26 10.26 0.78
C CYS A 810 26.59 10.51 2.13
N SER A 811 27.23 11.38 2.90
CA SER A 811 26.62 12.07 4.02
C SER A 811 26.80 13.57 3.84
N TRP A 812 25.84 14.34 4.34
CA TRP A 812 25.93 15.79 4.45
C TRP A 812 25.60 16.17 5.88
N THR A 813 26.29 17.21 6.35
CA THR A 813 26.02 17.88 7.62
C THR A 813 26.09 19.38 7.36
N ASP A 814 25.02 20.11 7.67
CA ASP A 814 24.90 21.56 7.53
C ASP A 814 25.82 22.27 8.52
N ARG A 815 27.09 22.52 8.14
CA ARG A 815 28.10 23.04 9.07
C ARG A 815 28.00 24.54 9.26
N ASN A 816 27.50 25.25 8.25
CA ASN A 816 27.36 26.71 8.26
C ASN A 816 25.94 27.19 8.61
N GLU A 817 24.99 26.27 8.85
CA GLU A 817 23.60 26.55 9.22
C GLU A 817 22.75 27.25 8.15
N ASP A 818 23.13 27.17 6.87
CA ASP A 818 22.37 27.76 5.78
C ASP A 818 21.34 26.79 5.16
N GLY A 819 21.39 25.50 5.53
CA GLY A 819 20.49 24.46 5.05
C GLY A 819 20.63 24.14 3.54
N ARG A 820 21.71 24.60 2.91
CA ARG A 820 22.10 24.29 1.53
C ARG A 820 23.17 23.23 1.54
N VAL A 821 23.24 22.47 0.47
CA VAL A 821 24.26 21.44 0.30
C VAL A 821 25.39 21.99 -0.55
N GLN A 822 26.53 22.23 0.08
CA GLN A 822 27.78 22.65 -0.54
C GLN A 822 28.78 21.50 -0.51
N LYS A 823 29.72 21.51 -1.46
CA LYS A 823 30.65 20.41 -1.67
C LYS A 823 31.53 20.13 -0.44
N GLU A 824 31.88 21.18 0.30
CA GLU A 824 32.75 21.16 1.48
C GLU A 824 32.07 20.50 2.69
N GLU A 825 30.74 20.43 2.68
CA GLU A 825 29.90 19.85 3.73
C GLU A 825 29.52 18.39 3.47
N VAL A 826 29.86 17.86 2.29
CA VAL A 826 29.50 16.50 1.86
C VAL A 826 30.71 15.58 1.98
N GLU A 827 30.51 14.44 2.63
CA GLU A 827 31.44 13.32 2.60
C GLU A 827 30.95 12.28 1.59
N PHE A 828 31.89 11.70 0.83
CA PHE A 828 31.62 10.70 -0.19
C PHE A 828 32.40 9.42 0.12
N ALA A 829 31.78 8.27 -0.13
CA ALA A 829 32.48 6.99 -0.06
C ALA A 829 32.05 6.03 -1.17
N THR A 830 33.05 5.35 -1.73
CA THR A 830 32.85 4.05 -2.38
C THR A 830 32.71 2.99 -1.30
N ILE A 831 31.64 2.20 -1.40
CA ILE A 831 31.44 1.03 -0.56
C ILE A 831 31.60 -0.21 -1.43
N LEU A 832 32.35 -1.19 -0.94
CA LEU A 832 32.59 -2.44 -1.65
C LEU A 832 31.58 -3.51 -1.23
N PHE A 833 31.14 -4.33 -2.17
CA PHE A 833 30.45 -5.59 -1.93
C PHE A 833 31.22 -6.70 -2.66
N ASN A 834 31.74 -7.68 -1.92
CA ASN A 834 32.63 -8.73 -2.43
C ASN A 834 33.84 -8.19 -3.22
N GLY A 835 34.47 -7.11 -2.73
CA GLY A 835 35.63 -6.49 -3.37
C GLY A 835 35.32 -5.56 -4.55
N GLU A 836 34.06 -5.52 -5.01
CA GLU A 836 33.64 -4.69 -6.13
C GLU A 836 32.90 -3.43 -5.66
N PRO A 837 33.10 -2.26 -6.30
CA PRO A 837 32.33 -1.05 -6.02
C PRO A 837 30.83 -1.29 -6.18
N TRP A 838 30.07 -0.91 -5.15
CA TRP A 838 28.61 -0.98 -5.14
C TRP A 838 28.03 0.43 -5.25
N ASN A 839 26.94 0.65 -5.98
CA ASN A 839 26.50 2.01 -6.33
C ASN A 839 25.15 2.45 -5.72
N ARG A 840 24.51 1.59 -4.90
CA ARG A 840 23.24 1.88 -4.22
C ARG A 840 23.17 1.27 -2.83
N CYS A 841 22.65 2.01 -1.87
CA CYS A 841 22.41 1.53 -0.52
C CYS A 841 21.03 1.97 0.00
N GLY A 842 20.51 1.24 1.00
CA GLY A 842 19.21 1.50 1.59
C GLY A 842 18.47 0.22 2.00
N ALA A 843 17.14 0.22 1.89
CA ALA A 843 16.30 -0.98 2.00
C ALA A 843 15.14 -0.88 1.01
N GLY A 844 14.32 -1.93 0.87
CA GLY A 844 13.17 -1.91 -0.03
C GLY A 844 12.10 -0.86 0.35
N TRP A 845 11.82 -0.74 1.66
CA TRP A 845 10.74 0.05 2.23
C TRP A 845 11.22 1.11 3.22
N GLN A 846 12.16 0.76 4.10
CA GLN A 846 12.55 1.64 5.21
C GLN A 846 13.92 1.25 5.78
N PHE A 847 14.76 2.23 6.11
CA PHE A 847 15.85 2.04 7.07
C PHE A 847 15.75 3.06 8.20
N ARG A 848 15.61 2.60 9.44
CA ARG A 848 15.34 3.42 10.63
C ARG A 848 16.60 3.65 11.45
N MET A 849 16.88 4.92 11.70
CA MET A 849 17.94 5.41 12.59
C MET A 849 17.49 5.39 14.05
N ASN A 850 18.43 5.17 14.98
CA ASN A 850 18.18 5.29 16.42
C ASN A 850 18.39 6.73 16.94
N ALA A 851 18.06 6.99 18.21
CA ALA A 851 18.19 8.34 18.79
C ALA A 851 19.64 8.83 18.97
N ASN A 852 20.64 7.98 18.74
CA ASN A 852 22.06 8.33 18.73
C ASN A 852 22.59 8.63 17.31
N PHE A 853 21.68 8.79 16.35
CA PHE A 853 21.97 8.97 14.93
C PHE A 853 22.69 7.79 14.28
N GLU A 854 22.68 6.60 14.88
CA GLU A 854 23.24 5.40 14.26
C GLU A 854 22.21 4.76 13.33
N THR A 855 22.66 4.26 12.18
CA THR A 855 21.80 3.52 11.26
C THR A 855 22.56 2.41 10.55
N ALA A 856 21.82 1.51 9.92
CA ALA A 856 22.36 0.56 8.96
C ALA A 856 21.60 0.61 7.63
N VAL A 857 22.30 0.26 6.55
CA VAL A 857 21.78 0.18 5.18
C VAL A 857 22.15 -1.16 4.56
N THR A 858 21.40 -1.59 3.56
CA THR A 858 21.69 -2.78 2.76
C THR A 858 22.05 -2.43 1.32
N THR A 859 22.53 -3.43 0.61
CA THR A 859 22.79 -3.42 -0.84
C THR A 859 21.56 -3.19 -1.72
N THR A 860 20.32 -3.32 -1.21
CA THR A 860 19.05 -3.12 -1.95
C THR A 860 18.83 -4.03 -3.17
N SER A 861 19.63 -5.08 -3.33
CA SER A 861 19.56 -5.99 -4.48
C SER A 861 19.21 -7.39 -4.06
N TYR A 862 18.35 -8.04 -4.85
CA TYR A 862 18.17 -9.48 -4.78
C TYR A 862 19.50 -10.19 -5.08
N ASN A 863 19.72 -11.37 -4.49
CA ASN A 863 20.91 -12.23 -4.56
C ASN A 863 22.21 -11.67 -3.98
N ASN A 864 22.24 -10.39 -3.62
CA ASN A 864 23.42 -9.70 -3.13
C ASN A 864 23.10 -9.10 -1.78
N VAL A 865 23.13 -9.88 -0.70
CA VAL A 865 22.74 -9.40 0.65
C VAL A 865 23.98 -8.97 1.42
N GLY A 866 24.08 -7.68 1.70
CA GLY A 866 25.10 -7.10 2.57
C GLY A 866 24.51 -5.98 3.42
N ILE A 867 25.06 -5.78 4.62
CA ILE A 867 24.64 -4.74 5.56
C ILE A 867 25.85 -3.90 5.93
N ALA A 868 25.69 -2.58 5.88
CA ALA A 868 26.72 -1.61 6.25
C ALA A 868 26.19 -0.69 7.35
N PHE A 869 27.08 -0.30 8.25
CA PHE A 869 26.75 0.49 9.43
C PHE A 869 27.27 1.90 9.27
N ILE A 870 26.45 2.88 9.59
CA ILE A 870 26.75 4.30 9.51
C ILE A 870 26.59 4.88 10.91
N ARG A 871 27.63 5.54 11.40
CA ARG A 871 27.66 6.14 12.75
C ARG A 871 28.18 7.57 12.71
N PRO A 872 27.79 8.41 13.67
CA PRO A 872 28.50 9.66 13.90
C PRO A 872 29.96 9.39 14.27
N LYS A 873 30.90 10.12 13.65
CA LYS A 873 32.29 10.25 14.14
C LYS A 873 32.45 11.41 15.13
N GLY A 874 31.47 12.29 15.20
CA GLY A 874 31.45 13.47 16.05
C GLY A 874 30.25 14.33 15.74
N PHE A 875 30.19 15.49 16.39
CA PHE A 875 29.11 16.46 16.23
C PHE A 875 29.68 17.85 15.97
N THR A 876 28.94 18.70 15.26
CA THR A 876 29.23 20.14 15.20
C THR A 876 29.01 20.79 16.57
N SER A 877 29.47 22.03 16.76
CA SER A 877 29.15 22.86 17.95
C SER A 877 27.65 23.02 18.19
N HIS A 878 26.84 22.91 17.13
CA HIS A 878 25.38 23.01 17.17
C HIS A 878 24.70 21.67 17.46
N GLY A 879 25.46 20.57 17.53
CA GLY A 879 24.97 19.22 17.83
C GLY A 879 24.52 18.43 16.59
N TYR A 880 24.97 18.78 15.39
CA TYR A 880 24.61 18.04 14.18
C TYR A 880 25.55 16.86 13.97
N PRO A 881 25.04 15.67 13.62
CA PRO A 881 25.88 14.49 13.46
C PRO A 881 26.77 14.64 12.23
N ILE A 882 28.07 14.42 12.41
CA ILE A 882 29.03 14.25 11.34
C ILE A 882 29.29 12.75 11.20
N PHE A 883 29.01 12.18 10.03
CA PHE A 883 29.04 10.74 9.84
C PHE A 883 30.43 10.21 9.44
N LYS A 884 30.68 8.94 9.78
CA LYS A 884 31.72 8.10 9.18
C LYS A 884 31.06 7.16 8.20
N LEU A 885 31.40 7.27 6.91
CA LEU A 885 30.84 6.39 5.89
C LEU A 885 31.56 5.04 5.84
N PRO A 886 30.82 3.92 5.70
CA PRO A 886 31.40 2.59 5.57
C PRO A 886 32.12 2.41 4.23
N ARG A 887 33.15 1.55 4.24
CA ARG A 887 33.93 1.17 3.04
C ARG A 887 33.57 -0.20 2.48
N GLU A 888 32.88 -1.02 3.27
CA GLU A 888 32.44 -2.36 2.87
C GLU A 888 31.07 -2.68 3.43
N PHE A 889 30.32 -3.51 2.68
CA PHE A 889 29.18 -4.23 3.21
C PHE A 889 29.65 -5.50 3.91
N LYS A 890 29.11 -5.74 5.10
CA LYS A 890 29.32 -6.98 5.84
C LYS A 890 28.27 -8.00 5.40
N ARG A 891 28.72 -9.18 4.99
CA ARG A 891 27.85 -10.25 4.51
C ARG A 891 27.41 -11.12 5.69
N PRO A 892 26.11 -11.35 5.89
CA PRO A 892 25.65 -12.37 6.82
C PRO A 892 26.21 -13.75 6.40
N PRO A 893 26.57 -14.65 7.33
CA PRO A 893 27.16 -15.96 7.04
C PRO A 893 26.15 -16.99 6.47
N TYR A 894 25.22 -16.52 5.64
CA TYR A 894 24.11 -17.29 5.08
C TYR A 894 24.07 -17.09 3.55
N PRO A 895 24.79 -17.94 2.78
CA PRO A 895 24.97 -17.74 1.34
C PRO A 895 23.70 -17.90 0.51
N TYR A 896 22.63 -18.44 1.10
CA TYR A 896 21.34 -18.69 0.45
C TYR A 896 20.35 -17.51 0.52
N LEU A 897 20.69 -16.42 1.21
CA LEU A 897 19.84 -15.23 1.24
C LEU A 897 19.84 -14.56 -0.14
N LYS A 898 18.65 -14.45 -0.74
CA LYS A 898 18.42 -13.95 -2.10
C LYS A 898 17.42 -12.78 -2.13
N HIS A 899 16.64 -12.56 -1.11
CA HIS A 899 15.70 -11.45 -0.99
C HIS A 899 16.47 -10.20 -0.56
N SER A 900 16.22 -9.06 -1.21
CA SER A 900 16.72 -7.78 -0.68
C SER A 900 16.05 -7.47 0.66
N ALA A 901 16.73 -6.80 1.59
CA ALA A 901 16.08 -6.45 2.86
C ALA A 901 14.89 -5.53 2.59
N ASP A 902 13.69 -5.92 3.05
CA ASP A 902 12.50 -5.07 2.97
C ASP A 902 12.68 -3.84 3.85
N ALA A 903 13.17 -4.02 5.07
CA ALA A 903 13.52 -2.91 5.94
C ALA A 903 14.71 -3.25 6.84
N VAL A 904 15.37 -2.21 7.36
CA VAL A 904 16.40 -2.31 8.40
C VAL A 904 16.06 -1.36 9.55
N PHE A 905 16.25 -1.79 10.78
CA PHE A 905 16.11 -0.96 11.96
C PHE A 905 17.39 -1.03 12.78
N THR A 906 17.85 0.10 13.29
CA THR A 906 18.98 0.12 14.22
C THR A 906 18.48 0.22 15.65
N ASP A 907 18.83 -0.79 16.46
CA ASP A 907 18.46 -0.82 17.87
C ASP A 907 19.27 0.20 18.70
N ARG A 908 18.93 0.39 19.97
CA ARG A 908 19.64 1.31 20.86
C ARG A 908 21.10 0.93 21.15
N LYS A 909 21.50 -0.31 20.86
CA LYS A 909 22.88 -0.80 21.00
C LYS A 909 23.68 -0.67 19.69
N GLY A 910 23.06 -0.13 18.64
CA GLY A 910 23.69 0.08 17.34
C GLY A 910 23.75 -1.17 16.45
N ASN A 911 23.01 -2.24 16.79
CA ASN A 911 22.87 -3.43 15.93
C ASN A 911 21.84 -3.18 14.82
N ALA A 912 22.04 -3.83 13.68
CA ALA A 912 21.10 -3.79 12.57
C ALA A 912 20.14 -4.97 12.62
N ILE A 913 18.83 -4.71 12.64
CA ILE A 913 17.78 -5.71 12.50
C ILE A 913 17.21 -5.62 11.08
N ALA A 914 17.46 -6.62 10.24
CA ALA A 914 17.09 -6.62 8.82
C ALA A 914 15.99 -7.65 8.50
N LEU A 915 14.96 -7.23 7.75
CA LEU A 915 13.87 -8.09 7.26
C LEU A 915 14.28 -8.77 5.95
N LEU A 916 14.89 -9.96 6.05
CA LEU A 916 15.27 -10.82 4.92
C LEU A 916 14.43 -12.11 4.97
N GLU A 917 14.81 -13.17 4.22
CA GLU A 917 14.21 -14.52 4.41
C GLU A 917 14.35 -15.05 5.84
N TYR A 918 15.30 -14.48 6.59
CA TYR A 918 15.29 -14.48 8.04
C TYR A 918 15.24 -13.04 8.51
N ILE A 919 14.53 -12.76 9.60
CA ILE A 919 14.78 -11.53 10.35
C ILE A 919 16.10 -11.75 11.07
N ILE A 920 17.12 -10.94 10.80
CA ILE A 920 18.44 -11.10 11.43
C ILE A 920 18.79 -9.85 12.24
N SER A 921 19.39 -10.04 13.41
CA SER A 921 20.14 -8.97 14.09
C SER A 921 21.62 -9.19 13.86
N MET A 922 22.32 -8.15 13.43
CA MET A 922 23.73 -8.19 13.13
C MET A 922 24.47 -7.05 13.83
N ASN A 923 25.55 -7.41 14.49
CA ASN A 923 26.44 -6.48 15.15
C ASN A 923 27.25 -5.71 14.10
N PRO A 924 27.82 -4.57 14.49
CA PRO A 924 28.60 -3.76 13.56
C PRO A 924 29.90 -4.40 13.08
N ASP A 925 30.41 -5.39 13.78
CA ASP A 925 31.57 -6.18 13.38
C ASP A 925 31.24 -7.20 12.26
N GLY A 926 29.95 -7.50 12.03
CA GLY A 926 29.47 -8.44 11.01
C GLY A 926 28.97 -9.76 11.58
N ARG A 927 29.12 -10.00 12.88
CA ARG A 927 28.55 -11.17 13.56
C ARG A 927 27.03 -11.05 13.59
N VAL A 928 26.34 -12.18 13.43
CA VAL A 928 24.87 -12.26 13.60
C VAL A 928 24.60 -12.60 15.06
N ASN A 929 23.90 -11.71 15.78
CA ASN A 929 23.46 -11.93 17.16
C ASN A 929 22.41 -13.04 17.23
N TRP A 930 21.40 -12.93 16.38
CA TRP A 930 20.27 -13.83 16.33
C TRP A 930 19.57 -13.76 14.98
N ARG A 931 18.76 -14.77 14.69
CA ARG A 931 17.86 -14.78 13.53
C ARG A 931 16.52 -15.41 13.88
N TYR A 932 15.49 -15.01 13.17
CA TYR A 932 14.13 -15.49 13.32
C TYR A 932 13.54 -15.86 11.95
N LYS A 933 12.71 -16.91 11.91
CA LYS A 933 12.16 -17.45 10.65
C LYS A 933 11.19 -16.46 10.01
N ASN A 934 11.39 -16.13 8.73
CA ASN A 934 10.48 -15.30 7.94
C ASN A 934 10.10 -16.00 6.63
N ARG A 935 9.02 -16.78 6.66
CA ARG A 935 8.64 -17.65 5.52
C ARG A 935 8.08 -16.88 4.32
N TRP A 936 7.57 -15.67 4.56
CA TRP A 936 6.90 -14.85 3.55
C TRP A 936 7.51 -13.43 3.56
N PRO A 937 8.79 -13.28 3.20
CA PRO A 937 9.41 -11.97 3.05
C PRO A 937 8.75 -11.21 1.90
N GLY A 938 8.73 -9.89 1.97
CA GLY A 938 8.17 -9.04 0.94
C GLY A 938 6.65 -8.89 1.00
N LEU A 939 6.21 -7.75 0.47
CA LEU A 939 4.80 -7.36 0.36
C LEU A 939 3.93 -8.43 -0.31
N HIS A 940 4.38 -8.95 -1.45
CA HIS A 940 3.56 -9.79 -2.33
C HIS A 940 3.46 -11.24 -1.87
N ALA A 941 4.40 -11.74 -1.06
CA ALA A 941 4.32 -13.08 -0.52
C ALA A 941 3.05 -13.31 0.30
N GLY A 942 2.52 -12.26 0.95
CA GLY A 942 1.25 -12.29 1.66
C GLY A 942 0.03 -12.53 0.75
N HIS A 943 0.05 -12.05 -0.49
CA HIS A 943 -1.08 -12.24 -1.43
C HIS A 943 -1.17 -13.66 -1.99
N HIS A 944 -0.11 -14.45 -1.84
CA HIS A 944 0.04 -15.76 -2.46
C HIS A 944 0.03 -16.92 -1.46
N THR A 945 -0.11 -16.65 -0.16
CA THR A 945 -0.14 -17.66 0.89
C THR A 945 -1.56 -17.89 1.44
N SER A 946 -1.89 -19.14 1.76
CA SER A 946 -3.09 -19.50 2.51
C SER A 946 -2.89 -19.40 4.03
N ALA A 947 -1.64 -19.28 4.51
CA ALA A 947 -1.34 -19.13 5.94
C ALA A 947 -1.92 -17.81 6.45
N ARG A 948 -2.65 -17.85 7.57
CA ARG A 948 -3.35 -16.70 8.16
C ARG A 948 -2.63 -16.08 9.36
N GLY A 949 -1.51 -16.67 9.78
CA GLY A 949 -0.73 -16.18 10.92
C GLY A 949 -1.38 -16.45 12.28
N ASP A 950 -2.34 -17.37 12.33
CA ASP A 950 -3.00 -17.84 13.56
C ASP A 950 -2.10 -18.72 14.43
N GLU A 951 -1.07 -19.27 13.82
CA GLU A 951 -0.01 -20.00 14.52
C GLU A 951 0.91 -19.02 15.27
N PRO A 952 1.12 -19.21 16.59
CA PRO A 952 2.04 -18.38 17.36
C PRO A 952 3.44 -18.32 16.74
N GLY A 953 3.99 -17.10 16.64
CA GLY A 953 5.31 -16.85 16.07
C GLY A 953 5.40 -16.85 14.54
N VAL A 954 4.29 -17.02 13.83
CA VAL A 954 4.28 -16.93 12.37
C VAL A 954 4.24 -15.47 11.91
N VAL A 955 5.29 -15.05 11.20
CA VAL A 955 5.40 -13.73 10.57
C VAL A 955 5.07 -13.85 9.07
N ILE A 956 4.14 -13.03 8.59
CA ILE A 956 3.68 -13.01 7.19
C ILE A 956 3.86 -11.60 6.62
N ALA A 957 4.48 -11.50 5.45
CA ALA A 957 4.67 -10.27 4.68
C ALA A 957 5.10 -9.08 5.57
N PRO A 958 6.15 -9.22 6.40
CA PRO A 958 6.65 -8.11 7.19
C PRO A 958 7.24 -7.06 6.24
N THR A 959 6.82 -5.81 6.39
CA THR A 959 7.17 -4.75 5.43
C THR A 959 8.05 -3.66 6.04
N ARG A 960 7.84 -3.29 7.31
CA ARG A 960 8.50 -2.13 7.93
C ARG A 960 8.52 -2.19 9.45
N PHE A 961 9.29 -1.32 10.08
CA PHE A 961 9.32 -1.10 11.52
C PHE A 961 8.45 0.10 11.90
N PHE A 962 7.51 -0.11 12.82
CA PHE A 962 6.61 0.95 13.30
C PHE A 962 7.28 1.80 14.40
N GLY A 963 8.20 1.23 15.17
CA GLY A 963 8.92 1.93 16.24
C GLY A 963 9.37 0.96 17.33
N SER A 964 9.93 1.51 18.40
CA SER A 964 10.40 0.77 19.56
C SER A 964 10.23 1.57 20.86
N GLY A 965 10.35 0.89 21.99
CA GLY A 965 10.37 1.49 23.32
C GLY A 965 10.98 0.54 24.35
N ILE A 966 11.18 1.02 25.57
CA ILE A 966 11.74 0.21 26.66
C ILE A 966 10.59 -0.44 27.42
N ALA A 967 10.56 -1.78 27.43
CA ALA A 967 9.58 -2.54 28.20
C ALA A 967 9.85 -2.38 29.70
N ASN A 968 11.04 -2.80 30.15
CA ASN A 968 11.56 -2.64 31.51
C ASN A 968 13.08 -2.91 31.53
N ASP A 969 13.72 -2.78 32.68
CA ASP A 969 15.19 -2.91 32.81
C ASP A 969 15.70 -4.33 32.50
N THR A 970 14.87 -5.36 32.64
CA THR A 970 15.28 -6.76 32.44
C THR A 970 15.15 -7.22 30.99
N ILE A 971 14.11 -6.74 30.30
CA ILE A 971 13.79 -7.08 28.90
C ILE A 971 14.47 -6.09 27.93
N GLY A 972 14.56 -4.81 28.32
CA GLY A 972 15.12 -3.76 27.50
C GLY A 972 14.18 -3.33 26.37
N GLU A 973 14.74 -3.14 25.18
CA GLU A 973 14.02 -2.59 24.03
C GLU A 973 13.12 -3.63 23.35
N VAL A 974 11.87 -3.25 23.11
CA VAL A 974 10.89 -3.97 22.29
C VAL A 974 10.57 -3.15 21.06
N PHE A 975 10.55 -3.77 19.89
CA PHE A 975 10.24 -3.14 18.61
C PHE A 975 9.05 -3.82 17.93
N CYS A 976 8.41 -3.07 17.03
CA CYS A 976 7.21 -3.51 16.31
C CYS A 976 7.46 -3.57 14.80
N ILE A 977 7.09 -4.70 14.19
CA ILE A 977 7.09 -4.91 12.74
C ILE A 977 5.64 -4.86 12.22
N GLY A 978 5.39 -4.07 11.18
CA GLY A 978 4.11 -4.04 10.47
C GLY A 978 4.05 -5.03 9.30
N SER A 979 2.93 -5.74 9.17
CA SER A 979 2.63 -6.63 8.03
C SER A 979 1.84 -5.90 6.94
N ASN A 980 1.97 -6.36 5.70
CA ASN A 980 1.05 -6.00 4.62
C ASN A 980 -0.41 -6.36 4.93
N LEU A 981 -0.67 -7.39 5.74
CA LEU A 981 -2.01 -7.93 5.98
C LEU A 981 -2.64 -7.42 7.28
N GLY A 982 -2.16 -6.29 7.80
CA GLY A 982 -2.76 -5.59 8.93
C GLY A 982 -2.34 -6.08 10.31
N THR A 983 -1.67 -7.22 10.40
CA THR A 983 -1.05 -7.71 11.65
C THR A 983 0.19 -6.87 12.01
N THR A 984 0.45 -6.72 13.30
CA THR A 984 1.74 -6.22 13.81
C THR A 984 2.37 -7.24 14.76
N TYR A 985 3.69 -7.35 14.70
CA TYR A 985 4.47 -8.32 15.46
C TYR A 985 5.45 -7.61 16.40
N LEU A 986 5.44 -8.01 17.66
CA LEU A 986 6.32 -7.47 18.69
C LEU A 986 7.51 -8.41 18.91
N PHE A 987 8.70 -7.83 19.00
CA PHE A 987 9.93 -8.54 19.25
C PHE A 987 10.80 -7.80 20.26
N THR A 988 11.54 -8.53 21.09
CA THR A 988 12.62 -7.94 21.88
C THR A 988 13.84 -7.72 20.99
N ALA A 989 14.65 -6.70 21.28
CA ALA A 989 15.89 -6.40 20.54
C ALA A 989 16.91 -7.56 20.57
N ASP A 990 16.83 -8.45 21.57
CA ASP A 990 17.64 -9.66 21.69
C ASP A 990 17.02 -10.90 21.00
N GLY A 991 15.89 -10.75 20.30
CA GLY A 991 15.42 -11.73 19.32
C GLY A 991 14.31 -12.68 19.76
N PHE A 992 13.62 -12.41 20.87
CA PHE A 992 12.38 -13.13 21.19
C PHE A 992 11.21 -12.56 20.41
N PHE A 993 10.40 -13.43 19.82
CA PHE A 993 9.03 -13.09 19.45
C PHE A 993 8.24 -12.89 20.74
N VAL A 994 7.59 -11.74 20.91
CA VAL A 994 6.75 -11.46 22.08
C VAL A 994 5.33 -11.92 21.77
N ASP A 995 4.64 -11.20 20.89
CA ASP A 995 3.25 -11.50 20.52
C ASP A 995 2.87 -10.83 19.19
N ARG A 996 1.68 -11.15 18.69
CA ARG A 996 0.95 -10.36 17.70
C ARG A 996 -0.10 -9.49 18.41
N VAL A 997 -0.33 -8.28 17.91
CA VAL A 997 -1.29 -7.34 18.52
C VAL A 997 -2.61 -7.29 17.75
N PHE A 998 -2.53 -7.06 16.44
CA PHE A 998 -3.69 -7.08 15.54
C PHE A 998 -3.80 -8.40 14.78
N GLN A 999 -4.98 -8.70 14.27
CA GLN A 999 -5.27 -9.89 13.48
C GLN A 999 -4.94 -9.68 12.01
N ASP A 1000 -4.72 -10.78 11.29
CA ASP A 1000 -4.59 -10.77 9.84
C ASP A 1000 -5.93 -10.40 9.19
N THR A 1001 -5.93 -9.57 8.16
CA THR A 1001 -7.14 -9.06 7.51
C THR A 1001 -8.07 -10.15 6.95
N ARG A 1002 -7.60 -11.38 6.79
CA ARG A 1002 -8.41 -12.52 6.33
C ARG A 1002 -9.28 -13.14 7.42
N VAL A 1003 -8.95 -12.88 8.69
CA VAL A 1003 -9.67 -13.42 9.86
C VAL A 1003 -10.14 -12.32 10.83
N GLY A 1004 -9.43 -11.20 10.88
CA GLY A 1004 -9.72 -10.07 11.75
C GLY A 1004 -10.90 -9.23 11.30
N LEU A 1005 -11.49 -8.53 12.27
CA LEU A 1005 -12.55 -7.55 12.02
C LEU A 1005 -11.96 -6.30 11.34
N SER A 1006 -12.62 -5.80 10.30
CA SER A 1006 -12.23 -4.54 9.66
C SER A 1006 -12.65 -3.33 10.51
N TRP A 1007 -11.90 -2.22 10.39
CA TRP A 1007 -12.18 -0.95 11.09
C TRP A 1007 -13.36 -0.18 10.48
N HIS A 1008 -14.57 -0.70 10.67
CA HIS A 1008 -15.82 -0.16 10.12
C HIS A 1008 -16.97 -0.18 11.13
N MET A 1009 -16.83 0.48 12.27
CA MET A 1009 -17.88 0.54 13.30
C MET A 1009 -18.44 1.95 13.52
N ASN A 1010 -19.70 2.04 13.94
CA ASN A 1010 -20.43 3.31 14.16
C ASN A 1010 -20.18 3.92 15.56
N ARG A 1011 -19.26 3.34 16.34
CA ARG A 1011 -18.83 3.82 17.67
C ARG A 1011 -17.33 3.57 17.86
N PRO A 1012 -16.63 4.25 18.77
CA PRO A 1012 -15.25 3.88 19.14
C PRO A 1012 -15.15 2.41 19.53
N PRO A 1013 -14.04 1.72 19.19
CA PRO A 1013 -13.91 0.30 19.48
C PRO A 1013 -13.63 0.07 20.96
N THR A 1014 -14.23 -0.97 21.54
CA THR A 1014 -13.88 -1.44 22.89
C THR A 1014 -12.59 -2.27 22.84
N PRO A 1015 -11.93 -2.51 23.99
CA PRO A 1015 -10.76 -3.39 24.05
C PRO A 1015 -11.00 -4.79 23.43
N GLU A 1016 -12.18 -5.36 23.64
CA GLU A 1016 -12.55 -6.70 23.13
C GLU A 1016 -12.69 -6.70 21.60
N ILE A 1017 -13.18 -5.60 21.03
CA ILE A 1017 -13.24 -5.41 19.58
C ILE A 1017 -11.81 -5.24 19.05
N LEU A 1018 -11.00 -4.37 19.65
CA LEU A 1018 -9.62 -4.12 19.22
C LEU A 1018 -8.76 -5.39 19.17
N ALA A 1019 -8.89 -6.28 20.15
CA ALA A 1019 -8.17 -7.56 20.18
C ALA A 1019 -8.49 -8.48 18.99
N ARG A 1020 -9.64 -8.28 18.34
CA ARG A 1020 -10.11 -9.05 17.17
C ARG A 1020 -9.92 -8.30 15.85
N MET A 1021 -9.47 -7.05 15.89
CA MET A 1021 -9.38 -6.20 14.70
C MET A 1021 -8.11 -6.44 13.89
N SER A 1022 -8.22 -6.22 12.60
CA SER A 1022 -7.09 -6.05 11.69
C SER A 1022 -6.93 -4.58 11.32
N LEU A 1023 -5.69 -4.13 11.07
CA LEU A 1023 -5.43 -2.82 10.48
C LEU A 1023 -5.71 -2.77 8.96
N GLY A 1024 -6.08 -3.90 8.37
CA GLY A 1024 -6.39 -4.03 6.94
C GLY A 1024 -5.16 -4.25 6.06
N ASP A 1025 -5.40 -4.56 4.79
CA ASP A 1025 -4.33 -4.71 3.80
C ASP A 1025 -3.67 -3.37 3.47
N GLU A 1026 -2.37 -3.44 3.12
CA GLU A 1026 -1.62 -2.27 2.67
C GLU A 1026 -1.65 -1.12 3.69
N HIS A 1027 -1.64 -1.46 4.99
CA HIS A 1027 -1.51 -0.49 6.07
C HIS A 1027 -0.07 0.05 6.11
N PHE A 1028 0.24 0.97 5.19
CA PHE A 1028 1.62 1.45 4.98
C PHE A 1028 2.09 2.48 6.02
N GLY A 1029 1.17 3.13 6.72
CA GLY A 1029 1.45 4.17 7.71
C GLY A 1029 1.02 3.74 9.09
N GLY A 1030 1.95 3.71 10.03
CA GLY A 1030 1.69 3.43 11.43
C GLY A 1030 2.96 3.57 12.25
N THR A 1031 2.82 3.94 13.52
CA THR A 1031 3.96 4.14 14.43
C THR A 1031 3.65 3.55 15.80
N LEU A 1032 4.66 2.96 16.44
CA LEU A 1032 4.62 2.59 17.86
C LEU A 1032 5.51 3.57 18.60
N ASN A 1033 4.92 4.35 19.50
CA ASN A 1033 5.58 5.46 20.17
C ASN A 1033 5.66 5.18 21.67
N TYR A 1034 6.84 5.40 22.24
CA TYR A 1034 7.07 5.36 23.68
C TYR A 1034 7.04 6.79 24.21
N VAL A 1035 5.92 7.18 24.81
CA VAL A 1035 5.56 8.58 25.02
C VAL A 1035 5.36 8.86 26.50
N ARG A 1036 5.89 9.99 26.99
CA ARG A 1036 5.58 10.48 28.34
C ARG A 1036 4.15 11.05 28.41
N GLY A 1037 3.30 10.43 29.21
CA GLY A 1037 1.94 10.86 29.49
C GLY A 1037 1.87 12.03 30.48
N ASN A 1038 0.68 12.61 30.58
CA ASN A 1038 0.32 13.69 31.51
C ASN A 1038 0.40 13.23 32.97
N ASP A 1039 0.32 11.92 33.22
CA ASP A 1039 0.55 11.28 34.52
C ASP A 1039 2.04 11.18 34.89
N GLY A 1040 2.94 11.63 34.00
CA GLY A 1040 4.38 11.59 34.18
C GLY A 1040 5.03 10.25 33.83
N ARG A 1041 4.25 9.21 33.51
CA ARG A 1041 4.74 7.85 33.16
C ARG A 1041 4.92 7.71 31.66
N TYR A 1042 5.64 6.68 31.24
CA TYR A 1042 5.78 6.35 29.81
C TYR A 1042 4.76 5.31 29.39
N HIS A 1043 4.15 5.52 28.21
CA HIS A 1043 3.10 4.69 27.64
C HIS A 1043 3.43 4.28 26.21
N PHE A 1044 3.02 3.08 25.82
CA PHE A 1044 3.14 2.59 24.44
C PHE A 1044 1.90 2.96 23.64
N ARG A 1045 2.07 3.79 22.62
CA ARG A 1045 0.97 4.34 21.81
C ARG A 1045 1.16 4.05 20.34
N TYR A 1046 0.21 3.30 19.81
CA TYR A 1046 0.08 3.05 18.39
C TYR A 1046 -0.67 4.19 17.70
N VAL A 1047 -0.08 4.75 16.65
CA VAL A 1047 -0.83 5.51 15.65
C VAL A 1047 -1.17 4.57 14.50
N VAL A 1048 -2.46 4.35 14.24
CA VAL A 1048 -2.96 3.42 13.23
C VAL A 1048 -4.03 4.04 12.35
N GLY A 1049 -4.41 3.31 11.30
CA GLY A 1049 -5.45 3.68 10.35
C GLY A 1049 -4.88 4.06 8.98
N LYS A 1050 -5.62 3.72 7.93
CA LYS A 1050 -5.29 4.01 6.52
C LYS A 1050 -5.98 5.29 6.06
N THR A 1051 -7.30 5.34 6.21
CA THR A 1051 -8.18 6.49 5.88
C THR A 1051 -8.44 7.40 7.08
N HIS A 1052 -7.86 7.07 8.23
CA HIS A 1052 -7.94 7.80 9.49
C HIS A 1052 -6.60 7.69 10.21
N CYS A 1053 -6.38 8.51 11.23
CA CYS A 1053 -5.25 8.37 12.15
C CYS A 1053 -5.78 8.34 13.58
N SER A 1054 -5.82 7.13 14.16
CA SER A 1054 -6.29 6.87 15.51
C SER A 1054 -5.13 6.48 16.42
N VAL A 1055 -5.23 6.89 17.69
CA VAL A 1055 -4.27 6.57 18.74
C VAL A 1055 -4.85 5.46 19.62
N ILE A 1056 -4.09 4.38 19.77
CA ILE A 1056 -4.41 3.22 20.61
C ILE A 1056 -3.29 3.05 21.62
N GLU A 1057 -3.65 2.87 22.89
CA GLU A 1057 -2.70 2.48 23.93
C GLU A 1057 -2.54 0.96 23.97
N LEU A 1058 -1.29 0.50 24.09
CA LEU A 1058 -0.94 -0.90 24.32
C LEU A 1058 -0.47 -1.04 25.77
N HIS A 1059 -1.27 -1.73 26.59
CA HIS A 1059 -0.97 -2.01 27.98
C HIS A 1059 -0.27 -3.36 28.13
N GLY A 1060 0.70 -3.44 29.05
CA GLY A 1060 1.28 -4.69 29.55
C GLY A 1060 2.67 -5.05 29.03
N LEU A 1061 3.26 -4.27 28.13
CA LEU A 1061 4.64 -4.49 27.66
C LEU A 1061 5.66 -4.40 28.81
N GLU A 1062 5.38 -3.55 29.80
CA GLU A 1062 6.17 -3.42 31.03
C GLU A 1062 6.14 -4.68 31.91
N ASN A 1063 5.13 -5.54 31.73
CA ASN A 1063 4.93 -6.77 32.51
C ASN A 1063 5.59 -8.01 31.88
N ILE A 1064 6.36 -7.86 30.80
CA ILE A 1064 7.14 -8.97 30.23
C ILE A 1064 8.26 -9.34 31.22
N GLN A 1065 8.38 -10.63 31.52
CA GLN A 1065 9.37 -11.18 32.44
C GLN A 1065 10.21 -12.26 31.78
N LYS A 1066 11.46 -12.40 32.22
CA LYS A 1066 12.30 -13.55 31.87
C LYS A 1066 11.89 -14.77 32.68
N LEU A 1067 11.87 -15.92 32.02
CA LEU A 1067 11.84 -17.21 32.71
C LEU A 1067 13.27 -17.54 33.18
N PRO A 1068 13.45 -18.27 34.30
CA PRO A 1068 14.77 -18.57 34.87
C PRO A 1068 15.75 -19.31 33.93
N GLY A 1069 15.23 -19.98 32.89
CA GLY A 1069 16.02 -20.78 31.96
C GLY A 1069 16.48 -22.10 32.58
N GLY A 1070 17.32 -22.85 31.85
CA GLY A 1070 17.92 -24.08 32.36
C GLY A 1070 18.84 -24.77 31.35
N SER A 1071 19.64 -25.72 31.85
CA SER A 1071 20.60 -26.46 31.04
C SER A 1071 20.00 -27.75 30.47
N ILE A 1072 20.49 -28.16 29.30
CA ILE A 1072 20.06 -29.34 28.57
C ILE A 1072 21.32 -30.04 28.04
N THR A 1073 21.47 -31.33 28.30
CA THR A 1073 22.52 -32.15 27.69
C THR A 1073 21.89 -33.07 26.65
N VAL A 1074 22.35 -32.95 25.40
CA VAL A 1074 21.91 -33.80 24.28
C VAL A 1074 22.95 -34.89 24.07
N THR A 1075 22.53 -36.15 24.16
CA THR A 1075 23.39 -37.31 23.94
C THR A 1075 23.26 -37.86 22.52
N ALA A 1076 24.20 -38.71 22.11
CA ALA A 1076 24.07 -39.45 20.85
C ALA A 1076 22.81 -40.35 20.82
N ALA A 1077 22.41 -40.88 21.98
CA ALA A 1077 21.19 -41.67 22.10
C ALA A 1077 19.92 -40.84 21.88
N ASP A 1078 19.90 -39.57 22.33
CA ASP A 1078 18.79 -38.66 22.06
C ASP A 1078 18.63 -38.39 20.55
N LEU A 1079 19.75 -38.22 19.84
CA LEU A 1079 19.74 -38.03 18.39
C LEU A 1079 19.24 -39.26 17.64
N ALA A 1080 19.67 -40.46 18.04
CA ALA A 1080 19.20 -41.70 17.44
C ALA A 1080 17.68 -41.86 17.61
N ARG A 1081 17.16 -41.56 18.80
CA ARG A 1081 15.71 -41.55 19.05
C ARG A 1081 14.99 -40.47 18.23
N ALA A 1082 15.54 -39.26 18.15
CA ALA A 1082 14.95 -38.16 17.38
C ALA A 1082 14.94 -38.46 15.87
N GLU A 1083 15.97 -39.13 15.37
CA GLU A 1083 16.04 -39.58 13.98
C GLU A 1083 15.02 -40.67 13.69
N LYS A 1084 14.88 -41.67 14.58
CA LYS A 1084 13.82 -42.68 14.49
C LYS A 1084 12.43 -42.02 14.45
N LEU A 1085 12.20 -41.00 15.28
CA LEU A 1085 10.94 -40.23 15.27
C LEU A 1085 10.74 -39.47 13.94
N ARG A 1086 11.77 -38.83 13.39
CA ARG A 1086 11.72 -38.14 12.09
C ARG A 1086 11.48 -39.10 10.95
N GLN A 1087 12.17 -40.24 10.90
CA GLN A 1087 11.95 -41.29 9.91
C GLN A 1087 10.53 -41.84 10.00
N LEU A 1088 9.99 -42.03 11.20
CA LEU A 1088 8.61 -42.45 11.40
C LEU A 1088 7.61 -41.38 10.90
N ARG A 1089 7.85 -40.10 11.18
CA ARG A 1089 7.06 -38.99 10.64
C ARG A 1089 7.16 -38.88 9.12
N ALA A 1090 8.36 -39.05 8.55
CA ALA A 1090 8.62 -39.01 7.11
C ALA A 1090 7.95 -40.19 6.39
N ARG A 1091 8.06 -41.41 6.94
CA ARG A 1091 7.35 -42.61 6.44
C ARG A 1091 5.83 -42.41 6.46
N LYS A 1092 5.27 -41.85 7.54
CA LYS A 1092 3.85 -41.47 7.60
C LYS A 1092 3.45 -40.42 6.56
N LYS A 1093 4.36 -39.51 6.21
CA LYS A 1093 4.12 -38.45 5.22
C LYS A 1093 4.32 -38.93 3.77
N MET A 1094 5.21 -39.92 3.56
CA MET A 1094 5.49 -40.57 2.28
C MET A 1094 4.56 -41.75 1.98
N GLN A 1095 3.78 -42.23 2.95
CA GLN A 1095 2.69 -43.17 2.68
C GLN A 1095 1.78 -42.55 1.61
N ARG A 1096 1.75 -43.20 0.44
CA ARG A 1096 0.86 -42.85 -0.66
C ARG A 1096 -0.56 -42.86 -0.08
N LYS A 1097 -1.16 -41.69 0.01
CA LYS A 1097 -2.60 -41.61 0.24
C LYS A 1097 -3.23 -41.91 -1.11
N GLU A 1098 -3.59 -43.17 -1.33
CA GLU A 1098 -4.39 -43.54 -2.49
C GLU A 1098 -5.80 -43.03 -2.27
N TYR A 1099 -6.22 -42.11 -3.13
CA TYR A 1099 -7.60 -41.71 -3.24
C TYR A 1099 -8.11 -42.29 -4.56
N THR A 1100 -9.02 -43.25 -4.48
CA THR A 1100 -9.69 -43.77 -5.67
C THR A 1100 -10.79 -42.79 -6.04
N ILE A 1101 -10.56 -41.99 -7.07
CA ILE A 1101 -11.61 -41.18 -7.70
C ILE A 1101 -12.20 -42.02 -8.82
N ALA A 1102 -13.36 -42.61 -8.59
CA ALA A 1102 -14.09 -43.32 -9.64
C ALA A 1102 -14.49 -42.33 -10.73
N ARG A 1103 -14.22 -42.67 -12.00
CA ARG A 1103 -14.76 -41.92 -13.13
C ARG A 1103 -16.27 -42.16 -13.15
N ALA A 1104 -17.07 -41.12 -12.91
CA ALA A 1104 -18.52 -41.22 -13.00
C ALA A 1104 -18.89 -41.81 -14.37
N ARG A 1105 -19.67 -42.90 -14.37
CA ARG A 1105 -20.22 -43.46 -15.62
C ARG A 1105 -21.04 -42.37 -16.30
N LYS A 1106 -21.05 -42.40 -17.64
CA LYS A 1106 -21.84 -41.47 -18.44
C LYS A 1106 -23.32 -41.69 -18.06
N ILE A 1107 -23.94 -40.68 -17.46
CA ILE A 1107 -25.35 -40.73 -17.08
C ILE A 1107 -26.17 -40.63 -18.37
N VAL A 1108 -27.00 -41.64 -18.63
CA VAL A 1108 -28.10 -41.56 -19.60
C VAL A 1108 -29.31 -41.13 -18.79
N ILE A 1109 -29.97 -40.04 -19.17
CA ILE A 1109 -31.10 -39.49 -18.41
C ILE A 1109 -32.38 -39.99 -19.07
N ASP A 1110 -33.02 -40.99 -18.48
CA ASP A 1110 -34.29 -41.58 -18.95
C ASP A 1110 -35.41 -41.63 -17.88
N GLY A 1111 -35.13 -41.18 -16.65
CA GLY A 1111 -36.16 -40.79 -15.68
C GLY A 1111 -36.69 -41.90 -14.76
N LYS A 1112 -35.90 -42.94 -14.46
CA LYS A 1112 -36.25 -43.99 -13.46
C LYS A 1112 -35.37 -43.92 -12.21
N ASP A 1113 -35.95 -44.23 -11.04
CA ASP A 1113 -35.39 -43.95 -9.70
C ASP A 1113 -34.36 -44.98 -9.17
N ASP A 1114 -34.17 -46.11 -9.85
CA ASP A 1114 -33.33 -47.22 -9.40
C ASP A 1114 -31.88 -47.20 -9.94
N GLU A 1115 -31.50 -46.17 -10.69
CA GLU A 1115 -30.18 -46.07 -11.36
C GLU A 1115 -29.09 -45.28 -10.60
N TRP A 1116 -29.36 -44.81 -9.37
CA TRP A 1116 -28.43 -43.99 -8.58
C TRP A 1116 -27.57 -44.84 -7.61
N PRO A 1117 -26.23 -44.73 -7.63
CA PRO A 1117 -25.36 -45.57 -6.80
C PRO A 1117 -25.38 -45.16 -5.31
N THR A 1118 -25.46 -46.15 -4.42
CA THR A 1118 -25.69 -46.02 -2.97
C THR A 1118 -24.48 -46.25 -2.06
N GLU A 1119 -23.22 -46.19 -2.53
CA GLU A 1119 -22.04 -46.48 -1.69
C GLU A 1119 -20.99 -45.34 -1.55
N ARG A 1120 -20.41 -45.27 -0.33
CA ARG A 1120 -19.46 -44.27 0.21
C ARG A 1120 -17.98 -44.70 0.08
N ILE A 1121 -17.05 -43.73 0.11
CA ILE A 1121 -15.61 -43.93 0.41
C ILE A 1121 -15.12 -42.89 1.43
N ASP A 1122 -14.35 -43.34 2.43
CA ASP A 1122 -13.65 -42.53 3.44
C ASP A 1122 -12.56 -41.62 2.84
N GLY A 1123 -12.42 -40.33 3.17
CA GLY A 1123 -13.12 -39.49 4.13
C GLY A 1123 -13.47 -38.11 3.55
N PHE A 1124 -13.70 -38.07 2.24
CA PHE A 1124 -14.42 -37.04 1.49
C PHE A 1124 -15.22 -37.79 0.42
N ALA A 1125 -16.54 -37.64 0.42
CA ALA A 1125 -17.38 -38.04 -0.70
C ALA A 1125 -17.99 -36.76 -1.29
N LEU A 1126 -17.71 -36.52 -2.57
CA LEU A 1126 -18.46 -35.55 -3.38
C LEU A 1126 -19.87 -36.11 -3.58
N ALA A 1127 -20.88 -35.40 -3.11
CA ALA A 1127 -22.20 -35.45 -3.73
C ALA A 1127 -22.33 -34.14 -4.49
N TYR A 1128 -22.43 -34.24 -5.82
CA TYR A 1128 -22.76 -33.11 -6.69
C TYR A 1128 -24.24 -32.78 -6.61
#